data_AF-B4N3N5-F1
#
_entry.id   AF-B4N3N5-F1
#
_cell.length_a   1.000
_cell.length_b   1.000
_cell.length_c   1.000
_cell.angle_alpha   90.00
_cell.angle_beta   90.00
_cell.angle_gamma   90.00
#
_symmetry.space_group_name_H-M   'P 1'
#
loop_
_entity.id
_entity.type
_entity.pdbx_description
1 polymer ?
#
loop_
_entity_poly.entity_id
_entity_poly.type
_entity_poly.pdbx_seq_one_letter_code
_entity_poly.pdbx_strand_id
1 'polypeptide(L)'
;MMEGPPTEYSLPPKESHSKGERSTRHRKHEDCNSSVSTVAAHVVVSTTAGKPKMPKAEAKKLRKKLVEFEQENQSLAKTITDKNQEINALKKSVESLNDVLNSVPIDELRCNSSIASTKILELSKKNRQMRAELEQMKNRMNKKDMQIEKLEKEMKANEDKMQQHQDLVKKGNSADDLQAKISNMQQKLFETRNKNTELQNQLKMAQKCLQHEIGGENLNINTLANNLNQANWRGRAQQILTLQTKVQELKARLDSYEERMPDRADYVPVPLGSDLDMTARTATPRTMQCNSIGSGGGGGGDGNSGGATFDRFTPGVRKSEILHKAKVEALEKEILSLQTQLDDQRNRTLALKVRNKNLNEEMLKYKMRSSELEEQTDCNGININTMNDKLNRQRHQYESRLDDLRNELIRVTEERDTARRQMDELSGMNLELQTTMKQKEVCMESLQDMVKKLETDLRAVTGGFLFSCREFRKEEFVGILDALEVEKNQLMLLNKTLTDRVETERGKSETTLEQNAKLKTRISRMEAKIRELEKELDVQSDKKKRTQRMADYANSLSRTSLSGSIGSFSFENQSQYQSINTLNTASETNKTEDLKNQLELANEKITLLTEKLNYLTEEKLADAKFFDETINNSKTIILDTILNSRDGKLVVLAEPTTSESI
;
A
#
# COMPACT_ATOMS: atom_id res chain seq x y z
N MET A 1 -28.67 24.71 13.14
CA MET A 1 -27.86 25.87 12.72
C MET A 1 -27.23 25.49 11.39
N MET A 2 -27.60 26.19 10.32
CA MET A 2 -26.94 26.07 9.01
C MET A 2 -26.04 27.28 8.82
N GLU A 3 -24.88 27.11 8.20
CA GLU A 3 -24.34 28.08 7.24
C GLU A 3 -23.63 27.32 6.11
N GLY A 4 -23.88 27.76 4.87
CA GLY A 4 -23.16 27.34 3.66
C GLY A 4 -22.24 28.45 3.15
N PRO A 5 -21.47 28.21 2.08
CA PRO A 5 -20.41 29.11 1.62
C PRO A 5 -20.92 30.21 0.65
N PRO A 6 -20.17 31.32 0.48
CA PRO A 6 -20.44 32.32 -0.55
C PRO A 6 -19.64 32.12 -1.86
N THR A 7 -20.19 32.63 -2.95
CA THR A 7 -19.72 32.48 -4.34
C THR A 7 -19.06 33.77 -4.88
N GLU A 8 -18.43 33.64 -6.05
CA GLU A 8 -17.73 34.63 -6.90
C GLU A 8 -18.32 36.07 -7.00
N TYR A 9 -17.45 37.03 -7.34
CA TYR A 9 -17.70 38.07 -8.36
C TYR A 9 -16.38 38.58 -8.98
N SER A 10 -16.43 39.13 -10.21
CA SER A 10 -15.25 39.42 -11.05
C SER A 10 -15.38 40.71 -11.88
N LEU A 11 -14.23 41.35 -12.20
CA LEU A 11 -13.98 42.44 -13.19
C LEU A 11 -14.61 43.84 -12.92
N PRO A 12 -14.19 44.93 -13.63
CA PRO A 12 -13.00 45.17 -14.49
C PRO A 12 -12.17 46.44 -14.11
N PRO A 13 -11.04 46.75 -14.80
CA PRO A 13 -10.15 47.90 -14.48
C PRO A 13 -10.48 49.22 -15.20
N LYS A 14 -9.83 50.32 -14.79
CA LYS A 14 -9.90 51.65 -15.43
C LYS A 14 -8.54 52.11 -15.97
N GLU A 15 -8.55 52.67 -17.18
CA GLU A 15 -7.45 53.45 -17.76
C GLU A 15 -7.48 54.91 -17.29
N SER A 16 -6.35 55.61 -17.38
CA SER A 16 -6.31 57.09 -17.39
C SER A 16 -5.14 57.64 -18.23
N HIS A 17 -5.48 58.45 -19.23
CA HIS A 17 -4.54 59.25 -20.04
C HIS A 17 -4.19 60.61 -19.40
N SER A 18 -3.01 61.17 -19.71
CA SER A 18 -2.77 62.62 -19.94
C SER A 18 -1.33 62.84 -20.48
N LYS A 19 -1.11 63.27 -21.74
CA LYS A 19 -0.82 64.67 -22.20
C LYS A 19 0.29 65.38 -21.39
N GLY A 20 1.47 65.71 -21.94
CA GLY A 20 1.82 66.93 -22.75
C GLY A 20 3.08 67.60 -22.13
N GLU A 21 3.83 68.56 -22.69
CA GLU A 21 3.96 69.24 -24.00
C GLU A 21 5.44 69.74 -24.16
N ARG A 22 6.10 69.61 -25.34
CA ARG A 22 6.40 70.65 -26.35
C ARG A 22 7.48 71.72 -26.00
N SER A 23 8.42 71.95 -26.94
CA SER A 23 9.43 73.06 -26.99
C SER A 23 10.61 73.00 -25.97
N THR A 24 11.85 73.52 -26.20
CA THR A 24 12.42 74.39 -27.27
C THR A 24 13.97 74.37 -27.35
N ARG A 25 14.55 74.61 -28.54
CA ARG A 25 15.78 75.38 -28.90
C ARG A 25 17.22 75.05 -28.35
N HIS A 26 18.13 74.86 -29.32
CA HIS A 26 19.52 75.41 -29.46
C HIS A 26 20.55 75.41 -28.31
N ARG A 27 21.75 74.84 -28.59
CA ARG A 27 22.99 75.64 -28.83
C ARG A 27 24.14 74.82 -29.47
N LYS A 28 25.16 75.54 -30.01
CA LYS A 28 26.40 75.02 -30.63
C LYS A 28 27.60 75.10 -29.66
N HIS A 29 28.60 74.23 -29.87
CA HIS A 29 30.07 74.40 -29.74
C HIS A 29 30.67 73.12 -30.38
N GLU A 30 31.46 73.11 -31.47
CA GLU A 30 32.79 73.67 -31.80
C GLU A 30 34.01 72.90 -31.24
N ASP A 31 34.91 72.54 -32.19
CA ASP A 31 36.33 72.10 -32.11
C ASP A 31 36.70 70.72 -31.48
N CYS A 32 37.76 70.00 -31.91
CA CYS A 32 38.82 70.25 -32.92
C CYS A 32 39.45 68.96 -33.52
N ASN A 33 40.12 69.08 -34.69
CA ASN A 33 41.27 68.33 -35.28
C ASN A 33 41.61 66.85 -34.88
N SER A 34 42.02 65.96 -35.81
CA SER A 34 43.27 66.09 -36.60
C SER A 34 43.51 64.96 -37.65
N SER A 35 44.12 65.31 -38.80
CA SER A 35 44.92 64.49 -39.76
C SER A 35 44.29 63.21 -40.38
N VAL A 36 44.59 62.77 -41.61
CA VAL A 36 45.89 62.64 -42.33
C VAL A 36 45.77 62.94 -43.85
N SER A 37 46.92 63.27 -44.46
CA SER A 37 47.14 63.70 -45.85
C SER A 37 47.12 62.58 -46.91
N THR A 38 46.72 62.93 -48.14
CA THR A 38 47.20 62.28 -49.39
C THR A 38 47.46 63.32 -50.47
N VAL A 39 48.65 63.27 -51.08
CA VAL A 39 49.17 64.25 -52.06
C VAL A 39 48.85 63.83 -53.49
N ALA A 40 48.56 64.80 -54.36
CA ALA A 40 48.27 64.60 -55.78
C ALA A 40 49.52 64.63 -56.68
N ALA A 41 49.43 64.04 -57.87
CA ALA A 41 50.29 64.37 -59.01
C ALA A 41 49.54 64.19 -60.34
N HIS A 42 49.69 65.15 -61.25
CA HIS A 42 48.97 65.27 -62.52
C HIS A 42 49.99 65.67 -63.61
N VAL A 43 50.02 65.00 -64.78
CA VAL A 43 50.96 65.31 -65.89
C VAL A 43 50.27 65.26 -67.27
N VAL A 44 50.86 65.98 -68.24
CA VAL A 44 50.30 66.67 -69.42
C VAL A 44 51.43 66.75 -70.47
N VAL A 45 51.32 66.61 -71.81
CA VAL A 45 50.19 66.35 -72.76
C VAL A 45 50.75 66.02 -74.19
N SER A 46 49.87 65.81 -75.18
CA SER A 46 50.07 65.96 -76.66
C SER A 46 50.59 64.81 -77.56
N THR A 47 49.66 64.33 -78.40
CA THR A 47 49.71 64.08 -79.87
C THR A 47 50.99 63.62 -80.59
N THR A 48 50.84 62.55 -81.40
CA THR A 48 51.21 62.51 -82.84
C THR A 48 50.50 61.34 -83.54
N ALA A 49 50.40 61.36 -84.87
CA ALA A 49 49.62 60.39 -85.65
C ALA A 49 50.48 59.26 -86.24
N GLY A 50 49.94 58.03 -86.25
CA GLY A 50 50.52 56.88 -86.97
C GLY A 50 49.74 55.58 -86.72
N LYS A 51 49.22 54.94 -87.78
CA LYS A 51 48.65 53.59 -87.70
C LYS A 51 49.73 52.54 -87.92
N PRO A 52 49.76 51.49 -87.09
CA PRO A 52 49.78 50.13 -87.65
C PRO A 52 48.64 49.24 -87.13
N LYS A 53 48.37 48.13 -87.82
CA LYS A 53 47.36 47.11 -87.47
C LYS A 53 47.91 46.13 -86.42
N MET A 54 47.10 45.72 -85.43
CA MET A 54 46.85 44.36 -84.90
C MET A 54 46.21 44.43 -83.48
N PRO A 55 45.69 43.33 -82.91
CA PRO A 55 44.51 42.59 -83.34
C PRO A 55 43.29 42.87 -82.42
N LYS A 56 42.07 42.85 -82.97
CA LYS A 56 40.82 43.22 -82.25
C LYS A 56 40.41 42.30 -81.08
N ALA A 57 41.19 41.27 -80.75
CA ALA A 57 40.90 40.30 -79.68
C ALA A 57 41.37 40.75 -78.29
N GLU A 58 42.58 41.31 -78.17
CA GLU A 58 43.14 41.70 -76.86
C GLU A 58 42.45 42.93 -76.28
N ALA A 59 42.14 43.92 -77.13
CA ALA A 59 41.33 45.08 -76.74
C ALA A 59 39.94 44.70 -76.22
N LYS A 60 39.36 43.57 -76.66
CA LYS A 60 38.10 43.04 -76.10
C LYS A 60 38.32 42.36 -74.74
N LYS A 61 39.39 41.57 -74.57
CA LYS A 61 39.73 40.94 -73.28
C LYS A 61 40.05 41.98 -72.20
N LEU A 62 40.80 43.03 -72.54
CA LEU A 62 41.11 44.14 -71.63
C LEU A 62 39.85 44.93 -71.23
N ARG A 63 38.95 45.21 -72.19
CA ARG A 63 37.65 45.83 -71.87
C ARG A 63 36.78 44.96 -70.97
N LYS A 64 36.78 43.63 -71.16
CA LYS A 64 36.05 42.70 -70.29
C LYS A 64 36.59 42.74 -68.86
N LYS A 65 37.91 42.65 -68.67
CA LYS A 65 38.55 42.76 -67.35
C LYS A 65 38.30 44.11 -66.68
N LEU A 66 38.27 45.21 -67.45
CA LEU A 66 37.93 46.53 -66.91
C LEU A 66 36.51 46.56 -66.35
N VAL A 67 35.52 46.01 -67.07
CA VAL A 67 34.13 45.89 -66.60
C VAL A 67 34.00 44.95 -65.41
N GLU A 68 34.74 43.84 -65.39
CA GLU A 68 34.77 42.90 -64.25
C GLU A 68 35.32 43.60 -62.98
N PHE A 69 36.43 44.33 -63.07
CA PHE A 69 36.95 45.13 -61.97
C PHE A 69 36.03 46.29 -61.56
N GLU A 70 35.35 46.93 -62.52
CA GLU A 70 34.41 48.02 -62.22
C GLU A 70 33.15 47.50 -61.50
N GLN A 71 32.67 46.31 -61.84
CA GLN A 71 31.60 45.60 -61.12
C GLN A 71 32.06 45.13 -59.73
N GLU A 72 33.27 44.58 -59.60
CA GLU A 72 33.86 44.17 -58.33
C GLU A 72 34.01 45.38 -57.39
N ASN A 73 34.53 46.50 -57.89
CA ASN A 73 34.72 47.72 -57.12
C ASN A 73 33.38 48.35 -56.68
N GLN A 74 32.33 48.28 -57.53
CA GLN A 74 30.96 48.66 -57.13
C GLN A 74 30.39 47.72 -56.04
N SER A 75 30.64 46.42 -56.13
CA SER A 75 30.22 45.43 -55.12
C SER A 75 30.92 45.67 -53.77
N LEU A 76 32.22 45.95 -53.80
CA LEU A 76 33.02 46.29 -52.62
C LEU A 76 32.56 47.61 -51.99
N ALA A 77 32.33 48.67 -52.80
CA ALA A 77 31.83 49.96 -52.32
C ALA A 77 30.45 49.85 -51.64
N LYS A 78 29.56 49.03 -52.21
CA LYS A 78 28.26 48.69 -51.59
C LYS A 78 28.47 47.96 -50.25
N THR A 79 29.28 46.90 -50.24
CA THR A 79 29.58 46.11 -49.03
C THR A 79 30.17 46.97 -47.90
N ILE A 80 31.06 47.91 -48.23
CA ILE A 80 31.64 48.88 -47.29
C ILE A 80 30.57 49.82 -46.74
N THR A 81 29.62 50.25 -47.58
CA THR A 81 28.50 51.11 -47.15
C THR A 81 27.58 50.37 -46.20
N ASP A 82 27.19 49.13 -46.52
CA ASP A 82 26.34 48.28 -45.68
C ASP A 82 27.01 48.01 -44.32
N LYS A 83 28.32 47.69 -44.30
CA LYS A 83 29.09 47.51 -43.06
C LYS A 83 29.24 48.79 -42.23
N ASN A 84 29.37 49.96 -42.86
CA ASN A 84 29.39 51.23 -42.14
C ASN A 84 28.02 51.58 -41.50
N GLN A 85 26.92 51.17 -42.12
CA GLN A 85 25.59 51.29 -41.51
C GLN A 85 25.43 50.37 -40.29
N GLU A 86 25.91 49.12 -40.39
CA GLU A 86 25.94 48.17 -39.28
C GLU A 86 26.77 48.69 -38.10
N ILE A 87 27.99 49.20 -38.35
CA ILE A 87 28.84 49.82 -37.33
C ILE A 87 28.14 51.01 -36.66
N ASN A 88 27.44 51.85 -37.43
CA ASN A 88 26.69 52.99 -36.87
C ASN A 88 25.47 52.56 -36.04
N ALA A 89 24.79 51.46 -36.40
CA ALA A 89 23.72 50.88 -35.60
C ALA A 89 24.26 50.30 -34.28
N LEU A 90 25.38 49.57 -34.33
CA LEU A 90 26.04 49.02 -33.14
C LEU A 90 26.53 50.12 -32.20
N LYS A 91 27.14 51.19 -32.71
CA LYS A 91 27.55 52.36 -31.90
C LYS A 91 26.37 52.99 -31.16
N LYS A 92 25.22 53.18 -31.82
CA LYS A 92 24.00 53.69 -31.18
C LYS A 92 23.46 52.75 -30.10
N SER A 93 23.55 51.44 -30.30
CA SER A 93 23.16 50.44 -29.30
C SER A 93 24.05 50.49 -28.05
N VAL A 94 25.37 50.64 -28.24
CA VAL A 94 26.34 50.80 -27.13
C VAL A 94 26.09 52.08 -26.35
N GLU A 95 25.87 53.22 -27.02
CA GLU A 95 25.56 54.48 -26.33
C GLU A 95 24.26 54.39 -25.53
N SER A 96 23.21 53.78 -26.11
CA SER A 96 21.96 53.53 -25.39
C SER A 96 22.12 52.61 -24.17
N LEU A 97 23.05 51.64 -24.21
CA LEU A 97 23.38 50.81 -23.04
C LEU A 97 24.14 51.59 -21.98
N ASN A 98 25.02 52.50 -22.41
CA ASN A 98 25.83 53.36 -21.55
C ASN A 98 24.93 54.37 -20.80
N ASP A 99 23.96 54.99 -21.46
CA ASP A 99 22.95 55.85 -20.83
C ASP A 99 22.11 55.10 -19.78
N VAL A 100 21.72 53.85 -20.06
CA VAL A 100 21.01 52.99 -19.09
C VAL A 100 21.92 52.64 -17.90
N LEU A 101 23.19 52.32 -18.14
CA LEU A 101 24.14 51.98 -17.07
C LEU A 101 24.44 53.19 -16.16
N ASN A 102 24.53 54.39 -16.74
CA ASN A 102 24.83 55.63 -16.02
C ASN A 102 23.59 56.26 -15.33
N SER A 103 22.37 55.79 -15.63
CA SER A 103 21.13 56.28 -15.01
C SER A 103 20.66 55.47 -13.80
N VAL A 104 21.32 54.35 -13.46
CA VAL A 104 21.03 53.56 -12.24
C VAL A 104 21.90 54.06 -11.07
N PRO A 105 21.31 54.58 -9.98
CA PRO A 105 22.08 55.00 -8.81
C PRO A 105 22.80 53.83 -8.12
N ILE A 106 24.06 54.03 -7.74
CA ILE A 106 24.95 53.02 -7.16
C ILE A 106 24.38 52.37 -5.87
N ASP A 107 23.53 53.08 -5.13
CA ASP A 107 22.93 52.58 -3.90
C ASP A 107 21.88 51.47 -4.12
N GLU A 108 21.14 51.49 -5.25
CA GLU A 108 20.17 50.42 -5.56
C GLU A 108 20.86 49.10 -5.92
N LEU A 109 22.01 49.16 -6.62
CA LEU A 109 22.87 48.01 -6.89
C LEU A 109 23.37 47.33 -5.60
N ARG A 110 23.70 48.12 -4.56
CA ARG A 110 24.14 47.58 -3.28
C ARG A 110 23.01 46.85 -2.55
N CYS A 111 21.80 47.42 -2.54
CA CYS A 111 20.61 46.79 -1.95
C CYS A 111 20.24 45.46 -2.62
N ASN A 112 20.33 45.37 -3.95
CA ASN A 112 20.05 44.15 -4.69
C ASN A 112 20.99 42.98 -4.31
N SER A 113 22.25 43.25 -3.99
CA SER A 113 23.20 42.20 -3.52
C SER A 113 22.79 41.57 -2.18
N SER A 114 22.20 42.36 -1.28
CA SER A 114 21.72 41.90 0.04
C SER A 114 20.47 41.03 -0.09
N ILE A 115 19.54 41.43 -0.96
CA ILE A 115 18.32 40.67 -1.28
C ILE A 115 18.69 39.33 -1.94
N ALA A 116 19.60 39.34 -2.92
CA ALA A 116 20.09 38.13 -3.57
C ALA A 116 20.78 37.18 -2.57
N SER A 117 21.65 37.69 -1.70
CA SER A 117 22.34 36.90 -0.67
C SER A 117 21.35 36.24 0.30
N THR A 118 20.32 36.98 0.72
CA THR A 118 19.25 36.47 1.59
C THR A 118 18.46 35.35 0.88
N LYS A 119 18.12 35.55 -0.41
CA LYS A 119 17.39 34.55 -1.19
C LYS A 119 18.21 33.28 -1.46
N ILE A 120 19.52 33.41 -1.70
CA ILE A 120 20.44 32.27 -1.84
C ILE A 120 20.48 31.44 -0.55
N LEU A 121 20.53 32.09 0.63
CA LEU A 121 20.49 31.39 1.92
C LEU A 121 19.16 30.69 2.17
N GLU A 122 18.03 31.34 1.87
CA GLU A 122 16.69 30.76 1.98
C GLU A 122 16.51 29.54 1.04
N LEU A 123 16.88 29.69 -0.23
CA LEU A 123 16.86 28.60 -1.21
C LEU A 123 17.81 27.46 -0.81
N SER A 124 18.97 27.76 -0.22
CA SER A 124 19.90 26.74 0.29
C SER A 124 19.31 25.96 1.48
N LYS A 125 18.62 26.63 2.40
CA LYS A 125 17.86 25.98 3.48
C LYS A 125 16.74 25.11 2.92
N LYS A 126 15.96 25.62 1.96
CA LYS A 126 14.89 24.86 1.29
C LYS A 126 15.45 23.65 0.52
N ASN A 127 16.60 23.77 -0.13
CA ASN A 127 17.26 22.65 -0.83
C ASN A 127 17.70 21.55 0.15
N ARG A 128 18.26 21.91 1.31
CA ARG A 128 18.59 20.95 2.38
C ARG A 128 17.35 20.26 2.94
N GLN A 129 16.27 21.01 3.18
CA GLN A 129 14.99 20.47 3.65
C GLN A 129 14.38 19.48 2.65
N MET A 130 14.27 19.87 1.37
CA MET A 130 13.74 19.00 0.32
C MET A 130 14.59 17.72 0.12
N ARG A 131 15.91 17.77 0.33
CA ARG A 131 16.76 16.57 0.32
C ARG A 131 16.48 15.64 1.49
N ALA A 132 16.24 16.17 2.69
CA ALA A 132 15.85 15.37 3.84
C ALA A 132 14.46 14.74 3.67
N GLU A 133 13.50 15.48 3.11
CA GLU A 133 12.16 14.99 2.78
C GLU A 133 12.19 13.93 1.67
N LEU A 134 12.98 14.13 0.62
CA LEU A 134 13.18 13.15 -0.46
C LEU A 134 13.76 11.85 0.10
N GLU A 135 14.82 11.92 0.91
CA GLU A 135 15.42 10.72 1.52
C GLU A 135 14.45 10.04 2.50
N GLN A 136 13.64 10.81 3.24
CA GLN A 136 12.57 10.25 4.09
C GLN A 136 11.50 9.54 3.24
N MET A 137 11.06 10.14 2.13
CA MET A 137 10.08 9.52 1.22
C MET A 137 10.65 8.27 0.55
N LYS A 138 11.90 8.30 0.09
CA LYS A 138 12.61 7.14 -0.48
C LYS A 138 12.69 5.99 0.52
N ASN A 139 12.97 6.27 1.80
CA ASN A 139 12.95 5.26 2.86
C ASN A 139 11.54 4.73 3.18
N ARG A 140 10.47 5.52 2.97
CA ARG A 140 9.08 5.03 3.05
C ARG A 140 8.72 4.19 1.82
N MET A 141 9.17 4.58 0.63
CA MET A 141 8.96 3.88 -0.63
C MET A 141 9.62 2.49 -0.59
N ASN A 142 10.92 2.41 -0.28
CA ASN A 142 11.63 1.13 -0.11
C ASN A 142 10.93 0.19 0.90
N LYS A 143 10.33 0.72 1.98
CA LYS A 143 9.54 -0.09 2.94
C LYS A 143 8.23 -0.59 2.35
N LYS A 144 7.59 0.17 1.47
CA LYS A 144 6.41 -0.25 0.72
C LYS A 144 6.76 -1.22 -0.39
N ASP A 145 7.87 -1.04 -1.09
CA ASP A 145 8.35 -1.97 -2.11
C ASP A 145 8.69 -3.33 -1.50
N MET A 146 9.38 -3.38 -0.34
CA MET A 146 9.58 -4.63 0.41
C MET A 146 8.26 -5.26 0.91
N GLN A 147 7.24 -4.44 1.22
CA GLN A 147 5.91 -4.94 1.61
C GLN A 147 5.17 -5.52 0.40
N ILE A 148 5.29 -4.90 -0.77
CA ILE A 148 4.73 -5.38 -2.05
C ILE A 148 5.44 -6.69 -2.44
N GLU A 149 6.77 -6.73 -2.48
CA GLU A 149 7.54 -7.94 -2.81
C GLU A 149 7.19 -9.12 -1.88
N LYS A 150 6.91 -8.84 -0.59
CA LYS A 150 6.41 -9.85 0.34
C LYS A 150 5.00 -10.33 -0.02
N LEU A 151 4.06 -9.42 -0.29
CA LEU A 151 2.70 -9.75 -0.67
C LEU A 151 2.63 -10.48 -2.02
N GLU A 152 3.48 -10.13 -2.99
CA GLU A 152 3.62 -10.84 -4.27
C GLU A 152 4.12 -12.27 -4.08
N LYS A 153 5.10 -12.49 -3.18
CA LYS A 153 5.56 -13.84 -2.80
C LYS A 153 4.47 -14.64 -2.08
N GLU A 154 3.70 -14.02 -1.19
CA GLU A 154 2.57 -14.65 -0.51
C GLU A 154 1.43 -14.98 -1.48
N MET A 155 1.10 -14.08 -2.41
CA MET A 155 0.13 -14.30 -3.50
C MET A 155 0.55 -15.44 -4.41
N LYS A 156 1.80 -15.45 -4.90
CA LYS A 156 2.32 -16.53 -5.73
C LYS A 156 2.32 -17.88 -5.01
N ALA A 157 2.75 -17.91 -3.75
CA ALA A 157 2.68 -19.13 -2.93
C ALA A 157 1.24 -19.57 -2.62
N ASN A 158 0.25 -18.69 -2.72
CA ASN A 158 -1.17 -19.01 -2.60
C ASN A 158 -1.76 -19.49 -3.94
N GLU A 159 -1.33 -18.92 -5.05
CA GLU A 159 -1.66 -19.35 -6.42
C GLU A 159 -1.12 -20.76 -6.70
N ASP A 160 0.14 -21.04 -6.32
CA ASP A 160 0.73 -22.39 -6.40
C ASP A 160 -0.08 -23.42 -5.58
N LYS A 161 -0.58 -23.04 -4.39
CA LYS A 161 -1.45 -23.89 -3.56
C LYS A 161 -2.84 -24.06 -4.19
N MET A 162 -3.41 -23.00 -4.76
CA MET A 162 -4.69 -23.07 -5.48
C MET A 162 -4.58 -23.95 -6.73
N GLN A 163 -3.45 -23.91 -7.43
CA GLN A 163 -3.19 -24.74 -8.60
C GLN A 163 -3.01 -26.21 -8.21
N GLN A 164 -2.24 -26.51 -7.16
CA GLN A 164 -2.20 -27.87 -6.58
C GLN A 164 -3.58 -28.37 -6.15
N HIS A 165 -4.40 -27.51 -5.52
CA HIS A 165 -5.78 -27.85 -5.16
C HIS A 165 -6.67 -28.07 -6.40
N GLN A 166 -6.48 -27.29 -7.46
CA GLN A 166 -7.22 -27.44 -8.72
C GLN A 166 -6.85 -28.74 -9.44
N ASP A 167 -5.58 -29.12 -9.44
CA ASP A 167 -5.10 -30.35 -10.08
C ASP A 167 -5.46 -31.61 -9.26
N LEU A 168 -5.60 -31.50 -7.93
CA LEU A 168 -6.24 -32.51 -7.08
C LEU A 168 -7.74 -32.65 -7.40
N VAL A 169 -8.48 -31.54 -7.49
CA VAL A 169 -9.93 -31.54 -7.79
C VAL A 169 -10.22 -32.07 -9.20
N LYS A 170 -9.34 -31.82 -10.18
CA LYS A 170 -9.46 -32.36 -11.56
C LYS A 170 -9.19 -33.86 -11.66
N LYS A 171 -8.68 -34.52 -10.61
CA LYS A 171 -8.32 -35.95 -10.63
C LYS A 171 -8.99 -36.79 -9.52
N GLY A 172 -9.93 -36.22 -8.75
CA GLY A 172 -10.66 -36.97 -7.72
C GLY A 172 -11.97 -36.33 -7.21
N ASN A 173 -13.09 -36.98 -7.52
CA ASN A 173 -14.20 -37.31 -6.61
C ASN A 173 -14.97 -36.23 -5.82
N SER A 174 -14.96 -34.96 -6.22
CA SER A 174 -15.82 -33.93 -5.59
C SER A 174 -17.34 -34.23 -5.64
N ALA A 175 -17.81 -34.90 -6.70
CA ALA A 175 -19.21 -35.32 -6.83
C ALA A 175 -19.57 -36.50 -5.92
N ASP A 176 -18.70 -37.51 -5.84
CA ASP A 176 -18.91 -38.70 -5.01
C ASP A 176 -18.85 -38.37 -3.52
N ASP A 177 -17.95 -37.48 -3.10
CA ASP A 177 -17.86 -37.00 -1.71
C ASP A 177 -19.09 -36.20 -1.29
N LEU A 178 -19.62 -35.36 -2.18
CA LEU A 178 -20.90 -34.66 -1.96
C LEU A 178 -22.06 -35.64 -1.86
N GLN A 179 -22.12 -36.64 -2.74
CA GLN A 179 -23.16 -37.67 -2.73
C GLN A 179 -23.10 -38.51 -1.45
N ALA A 180 -21.91 -38.95 -1.03
CA ALA A 180 -21.68 -39.66 0.23
C ALA A 180 -22.07 -38.82 1.46
N LYS A 181 -21.78 -37.51 1.45
CA LYS A 181 -22.15 -36.58 2.52
C LYS A 181 -23.67 -36.35 2.60
N ILE A 182 -24.35 -36.27 1.46
CA ILE A 182 -25.82 -36.22 1.37
C ILE A 182 -26.42 -37.51 1.94
N SER A 183 -25.92 -38.69 1.53
CA SER A 183 -26.39 -39.98 2.06
C SER A 183 -26.17 -40.12 3.57
N ASN A 184 -25.01 -39.69 4.09
CA ASN A 184 -24.72 -39.68 5.54
C ASN A 184 -25.68 -38.76 6.32
N MET A 185 -25.99 -37.57 5.78
CA MET A 185 -26.97 -36.65 6.36
C MET A 185 -28.39 -37.24 6.36
N GLN A 186 -28.81 -37.87 5.26
CA GLN A 186 -30.12 -38.53 5.17
C GLN A 186 -30.25 -39.66 6.19
N GLN A 187 -29.21 -40.48 6.35
CA GLN A 187 -29.18 -41.55 7.35
C GLN A 187 -29.29 -40.99 8.78
N LYS A 188 -28.49 -39.97 9.14
CA LYS A 188 -28.58 -39.31 10.45
C LYS A 188 -29.94 -38.68 10.73
N LEU A 189 -30.60 -38.14 9.70
CA LEU A 189 -31.95 -37.59 9.81
C LEU A 189 -32.96 -38.71 10.09
N PHE A 190 -32.85 -39.86 9.43
CA PHE A 190 -33.68 -41.04 9.67
C PHE A 190 -33.47 -41.61 11.08
N GLU A 191 -32.23 -41.77 11.53
CA GLU A 191 -31.86 -42.19 12.88
C GLU A 191 -32.43 -41.22 13.95
N THR A 192 -32.32 -39.91 13.72
CA THR A 192 -32.88 -38.88 14.62
C THR A 192 -34.41 -38.94 14.65
N ARG A 193 -35.07 -39.17 13.51
CA ARG A 193 -36.53 -39.33 13.42
C ARG A 193 -36.99 -40.56 14.21
N ASN A 194 -36.32 -41.70 14.03
CA ASN A 194 -36.62 -42.92 14.77
C ASN A 194 -36.41 -42.75 16.28
N LYS A 195 -35.32 -42.09 16.70
CA LYS A 195 -35.07 -41.78 18.12
C LYS A 195 -36.12 -40.83 18.71
N ASN A 196 -36.65 -39.89 17.93
CA ASN A 196 -37.76 -39.05 18.36
C ASN A 196 -39.06 -39.87 18.53
N THR A 197 -39.38 -40.77 17.60
CA THR A 197 -40.53 -41.69 17.72
C THR A 197 -40.38 -42.61 18.94
N GLU A 198 -39.19 -43.13 19.20
CA GLU A 198 -38.91 -43.95 20.39
C GLU A 198 -39.11 -43.15 21.69
N LEU A 199 -38.57 -41.93 21.77
CA LEU A 199 -38.80 -41.05 22.92
C LEU A 199 -40.29 -40.69 23.11
N GLN A 200 -41.06 -40.52 22.02
CA GLN A 200 -42.51 -40.35 22.11
C GLN A 200 -43.22 -41.59 22.64
N ASN A 201 -42.76 -42.80 22.29
CA ASN A 201 -43.32 -44.05 22.82
C ASN A 201 -42.98 -44.23 24.29
N GLN A 202 -41.73 -43.95 24.69
CA GLN A 202 -41.30 -43.95 26.09
C GLN A 202 -42.08 -42.92 26.93
N LEU A 203 -42.32 -41.72 26.40
CA LEU A 203 -43.16 -40.71 27.04
C LEU A 203 -44.61 -41.20 27.23
N LYS A 204 -45.20 -41.85 26.21
CA LYS A 204 -46.54 -42.46 26.32
C LYS A 204 -46.56 -43.61 27.35
N MET A 205 -45.50 -44.40 27.47
CA MET A 205 -45.41 -45.43 28.50
C MET A 205 -45.27 -44.82 29.89
N ALA A 206 -44.42 -43.82 30.08
CA ALA A 206 -44.30 -43.09 31.34
C ALA A 206 -45.63 -42.44 31.75
N GLN A 207 -46.37 -41.85 30.80
CA GLN A 207 -47.73 -41.36 31.03
C GLN A 207 -48.69 -42.47 31.50
N LYS A 208 -48.64 -43.66 30.89
CA LYS A 208 -49.44 -44.81 31.34
C LYS A 208 -49.06 -45.31 32.73
N CYS A 209 -47.76 -45.38 33.06
CA CYS A 209 -47.29 -45.77 34.39
C CYS A 209 -47.78 -44.77 35.46
N LEU A 210 -47.59 -43.46 35.22
CA LEU A 210 -48.10 -42.40 36.10
C LEU A 210 -49.63 -42.46 36.25
N GLN A 211 -50.36 -42.76 35.18
CA GLN A 211 -51.82 -42.92 35.22
C GLN A 211 -52.25 -44.11 36.09
N HIS A 212 -51.45 -45.18 36.12
CA HIS A 212 -51.68 -46.34 36.97
C HIS A 212 -51.31 -46.06 38.44
N GLU A 213 -50.16 -45.44 38.69
CA GLU A 213 -49.65 -45.07 40.03
C GLU A 213 -50.57 -44.06 40.76
N ILE A 214 -51.20 -43.13 40.03
CA ILE A 214 -52.12 -42.13 40.59
C ILE A 214 -53.51 -42.74 40.90
N GLY A 215 -53.72 -44.04 40.64
CA GLY A 215 -54.82 -44.80 41.23
C GLY A 215 -56.19 -44.53 40.62
N GLY A 216 -56.30 -44.46 39.30
CA GLY A 216 -57.62 -44.38 38.65
C GLY A 216 -57.60 -44.61 37.15
N GLU A 217 -58.23 -45.71 36.70
CA GLU A 217 -58.44 -46.05 35.28
C GLU A 217 -59.23 -44.96 34.51
N ASN A 218 -59.86 -44.03 35.23
CA ASN A 218 -60.74 -42.99 34.70
C ASN A 218 -60.11 -41.57 34.63
N LEU A 219 -58.81 -41.40 34.94
CA LEU A 219 -58.15 -40.08 34.94
C LEU A 219 -57.17 -39.89 33.79
N ASN A 220 -57.54 -39.12 32.77
CA ASN A 220 -56.67 -38.81 31.62
C ASN A 220 -55.71 -37.65 31.94
N ILE A 221 -54.40 -37.91 31.86
CA ILE A 221 -53.32 -36.93 32.13
C ILE A 221 -53.42 -35.68 31.22
N ASN A 222 -53.85 -35.83 29.97
CA ASN A 222 -54.03 -34.68 29.06
C ASN A 222 -55.19 -33.78 29.51
N THR A 223 -56.21 -34.36 30.15
CA THR A 223 -57.31 -33.59 30.75
C THR A 223 -56.83 -32.82 31.97
N LEU A 224 -55.93 -33.38 32.80
CA LEU A 224 -55.30 -32.66 33.92
C LEU A 224 -54.41 -31.51 33.43
N ALA A 225 -53.59 -31.74 32.40
CA ALA A 225 -52.71 -30.72 31.82
C ALA A 225 -53.49 -29.57 31.15
N ASN A 226 -54.53 -29.88 30.37
CA ASN A 226 -55.32 -28.85 29.68
C ASN A 226 -56.28 -28.10 30.63
N ASN A 227 -56.70 -28.70 31.74
CA ASN A 227 -57.52 -28.02 32.76
C ASN A 227 -56.71 -27.27 33.81
N LEU A 228 -55.39 -27.05 33.64
CA LEU A 228 -54.55 -26.37 34.63
C LEU A 228 -55.11 -24.99 35.07
N ASN A 229 -55.80 -24.28 34.16
CA ASN A 229 -56.45 -22.99 34.40
C ASN A 229 -57.90 -23.06 34.96
N GLN A 230 -58.50 -24.25 35.01
CA GLN A 230 -59.80 -24.53 35.67
C GLN A 230 -59.66 -25.63 36.72
N ALA A 231 -58.45 -25.84 37.22
CA ALA A 231 -58.14 -26.99 38.02
C ALA A 231 -58.82 -26.87 39.39
N ASN A 232 -59.72 -27.81 39.69
CA ASN A 232 -60.62 -27.85 40.86
C ASN A 232 -59.91 -27.93 42.25
N TRP A 233 -58.60 -27.64 42.32
CA TRP A 233 -57.82 -27.54 43.56
C TRP A 233 -58.41 -26.51 44.54
N ARG A 234 -58.96 -25.39 44.06
CA ARG A 234 -59.62 -24.42 44.95
C ARG A 234 -60.87 -25.01 45.62
N GLY A 235 -61.66 -25.80 44.87
CA GLY A 235 -62.81 -26.53 45.42
C GLY A 235 -62.41 -27.69 46.33
N ARG A 236 -61.38 -28.46 45.97
CA ARG A 236 -60.84 -29.54 46.82
C ARG A 236 -60.21 -29.00 48.11
N ALA A 237 -59.46 -27.91 48.06
CA ALA A 237 -58.93 -27.23 49.24
C ALA A 237 -60.06 -26.76 50.17
N GLN A 238 -61.13 -26.19 49.61
CA GLN A 238 -62.31 -25.79 50.38
C GLN A 238 -63.03 -27.00 51.01
N GLN A 239 -63.15 -28.13 50.30
CA GLN A 239 -63.70 -29.38 50.85
C GLN A 239 -62.81 -29.96 51.96
N ILE A 240 -61.49 -29.96 51.79
CA ILE A 240 -60.53 -30.40 52.82
C ILE A 240 -60.66 -29.51 54.06
N LEU A 241 -60.71 -28.19 53.93
CA LEU A 241 -60.96 -27.28 55.06
C LEU A 241 -62.29 -27.61 55.75
N THR A 242 -63.37 -27.76 54.97
CA THR A 242 -64.71 -28.05 55.51
C THR A 242 -64.75 -29.38 56.27
N LEU A 243 -64.05 -30.40 55.77
CA LEU A 243 -63.92 -31.69 56.44
C LEU A 243 -63.03 -31.60 57.69
N GLN A 244 -61.93 -30.84 57.65
CA GLN A 244 -61.08 -30.59 58.82
C GLN A 244 -61.86 -29.86 59.93
N THR A 245 -62.65 -28.84 59.59
CA THR A 245 -63.54 -28.16 60.54
C THR A 245 -64.59 -29.11 61.12
N LYS A 246 -65.22 -29.96 60.29
CA LYS A 246 -66.14 -31.00 60.79
C LYS A 246 -65.46 -32.02 61.70
N VAL A 247 -64.22 -32.42 61.42
CA VAL A 247 -63.45 -33.34 62.28
C VAL A 247 -63.09 -32.66 63.60
N GLN A 248 -62.74 -31.36 63.61
CA GLN A 248 -62.56 -30.61 64.84
C GLN A 248 -63.86 -30.48 65.64
N GLU A 249 -64.98 -30.18 64.98
CA GLU A 249 -66.29 -30.09 65.63
C GLU A 249 -66.73 -31.44 66.22
N LEU A 250 -66.54 -32.54 65.49
CA LEU A 250 -66.85 -33.89 65.97
C LEU A 250 -65.94 -34.32 67.12
N LYS A 251 -64.66 -33.94 67.12
CA LYS A 251 -63.76 -34.14 68.26
C LYS A 251 -64.23 -33.35 69.47
N ALA A 252 -64.48 -32.05 69.34
CA ALA A 252 -65.00 -31.24 70.44
C ALA A 252 -66.36 -31.75 70.98
N ARG A 253 -67.22 -32.28 70.11
CA ARG A 253 -68.46 -32.96 70.52
C ARG A 253 -68.18 -34.25 71.30
N LEU A 254 -67.21 -35.06 70.87
CA LEU A 254 -66.80 -36.29 71.55
C LEU A 254 -66.18 -36.00 72.93
N ASP A 255 -65.26 -35.04 73.00
CA ASP A 255 -64.66 -34.57 74.25
C ASP A 255 -65.77 -34.11 75.23
N SER A 256 -66.75 -33.33 74.74
CA SER A 256 -67.92 -32.89 75.52
C SER A 256 -68.93 -33.99 75.86
N TYR A 257 -68.78 -35.19 75.29
CA TYR A 257 -69.60 -36.37 75.55
C TYR A 257 -68.91 -37.26 76.58
N GLU A 258 -67.60 -37.46 76.47
CA GLU A 258 -66.77 -38.10 77.51
C GLU A 258 -66.80 -37.31 78.82
N GLU A 259 -66.69 -35.97 78.78
CA GLU A 259 -66.80 -35.10 79.96
C GLU A 259 -68.19 -35.17 80.63
N ARG A 260 -69.21 -35.67 79.92
CA ARG A 260 -70.57 -35.92 80.44
C ARG A 260 -70.86 -37.40 80.73
N MET A 261 -69.86 -38.28 80.68
CA MET A 261 -69.99 -39.73 80.92
C MET A 261 -69.17 -40.26 82.13
N PRO A 262 -69.33 -39.72 83.35
CA PRO A 262 -68.74 -40.32 84.55
C PRO A 262 -69.60 -41.44 85.19
N ASP A 263 -70.83 -41.69 84.73
CA ASP A 263 -71.79 -42.57 85.41
C ASP A 263 -72.30 -43.74 84.53
N ARG A 264 -71.36 -44.59 84.10
CA ARG A 264 -71.66 -45.99 83.72
C ARG A 264 -70.46 -46.93 83.81
N ALA A 265 -69.71 -46.84 84.91
CA ALA A 265 -68.64 -47.78 85.21
C ALA A 265 -69.20 -49.09 85.81
N ASP A 266 -69.77 -49.94 84.95
CA ASP A 266 -70.08 -51.34 85.30
C ASP A 266 -70.29 -52.18 84.02
N TYR A 267 -69.18 -52.66 83.43
CA TYR A 267 -69.07 -54.02 82.86
C TYR A 267 -67.62 -54.31 82.45
N VAL A 268 -66.98 -55.29 83.10
CA VAL A 268 -65.70 -55.88 82.68
C VAL A 268 -66.00 -57.18 81.94
N PRO A 269 -65.29 -57.48 80.84
CA PRO A 269 -64.66 -58.79 80.75
C PRO A 269 -63.21 -58.75 80.21
N VAL A 270 -62.29 -59.13 81.10
CA VAL A 270 -61.19 -60.12 80.90
C VAL A 270 -60.46 -60.17 79.54
N PRO A 271 -59.13 -60.03 79.58
CA PRO A 271 -58.21 -60.81 78.73
C PRO A 271 -57.50 -61.93 79.53
N LEU A 272 -57.55 -63.17 79.03
CA LEU A 272 -56.54 -64.20 79.32
C LEU A 272 -55.21 -63.73 78.65
N GLY A 273 -54.00 -64.00 79.17
CA GLY A 273 -53.40 -65.34 79.29
C GLY A 273 -53.14 -65.94 77.89
N SER A 274 -51.93 -66.29 77.44
CA SER A 274 -50.63 -66.41 78.12
C SER A 274 -49.45 -66.44 77.12
N ASP A 275 -48.36 -65.76 77.48
CA ASP A 275 -46.95 -66.22 77.58
C ASP A 275 -46.12 -66.82 76.40
N LEU A 276 -44.78 -66.69 76.58
CA LEU A 276 -43.64 -67.38 75.92
C LEU A 276 -43.14 -66.87 74.54
N ASP A 277 -41.83 -66.71 74.27
CA ASP A 277 -40.64 -66.63 75.15
C ASP A 277 -39.37 -66.07 74.43
N MET A 278 -38.34 -65.66 75.21
CA MET A 278 -36.86 -65.56 74.94
C MET A 278 -36.30 -65.07 73.57
N THR A 279 -35.15 -64.39 73.42
CA THR A 279 -33.93 -64.06 74.23
C THR A 279 -33.30 -62.79 73.57
N ALA A 280 -32.34 -61.99 74.10
CA ALA A 280 -31.35 -62.13 75.18
C ALA A 280 -31.05 -60.72 75.80
N ARG A 281 -30.79 -60.59 77.12
CA ARG A 281 -29.46 -60.32 77.75
C ARG A 281 -28.59 -59.27 77.00
N THR A 282 -28.02 -58.22 77.62
CA THR A 282 -27.74 -57.88 79.04
C THR A 282 -27.42 -56.37 79.11
N ALA A 283 -27.38 -55.64 80.24
CA ALA A 283 -27.42 -55.97 81.67
C ALA A 283 -28.04 -54.84 82.53
N THR A 284 -27.93 -54.97 83.85
CA THR A 284 -28.29 -54.03 84.94
C THR A 284 -27.19 -54.16 86.04
N PRO A 285 -27.32 -53.71 87.32
CA PRO A 285 -28.22 -52.74 87.98
C PRO A 285 -27.38 -51.67 88.78
N ARG A 286 -27.87 -50.75 89.63
CA ARG A 286 -28.55 -50.90 90.96
C ARG A 286 -28.95 -49.48 91.47
N THR A 287 -30.19 -49.20 91.93
CA THR A 287 -30.79 -49.47 93.28
C THR A 287 -30.81 -48.19 94.13
N MET A 288 -31.86 -47.77 94.85
CA MET A 288 -33.27 -48.21 95.01
C MET A 288 -34.12 -47.08 95.66
N GLN A 289 -35.45 -47.12 95.44
CA GLN A 289 -36.60 -46.95 96.39
C GLN A 289 -36.60 -45.92 97.56
N CYS A 290 -37.73 -45.47 98.12
CA CYS A 290 -39.14 -45.34 97.67
C CYS A 290 -39.96 -44.57 98.75
N ASN A 291 -41.17 -44.10 98.40
CA ASN A 291 -42.46 -44.15 99.14
C ASN A 291 -42.52 -44.16 100.69
N SER A 292 -43.52 -43.56 101.37
CA SER A 292 -44.75 -42.83 100.95
C SER A 292 -45.58 -42.39 102.19
N ILE A 293 -46.56 -41.47 102.01
CA ILE A 293 -47.91 -41.38 102.65
C ILE A 293 -48.01 -41.48 104.20
N GLY A 294 -48.77 -40.66 104.94
CA GLY A 294 -49.65 -39.52 104.61
C GLY A 294 -50.68 -39.23 105.73
N SER A 295 -51.51 -38.18 105.52
CA SER A 295 -52.85 -37.92 106.11
C SER A 295 -53.12 -37.76 107.63
N GLY A 296 -53.76 -36.63 107.97
CA GLY A 296 -54.71 -36.46 109.11
C GLY A 296 -54.12 -36.31 110.52
N GLY A 297 -54.75 -35.65 111.50
CA GLY A 297 -55.98 -34.85 111.46
C GLY A 297 -56.78 -34.89 112.79
N GLY A 298 -56.77 -33.78 113.56
CA GLY A 298 -57.81 -33.45 114.56
C GLY A 298 -57.67 -33.95 116.02
N GLY A 299 -57.87 -33.02 116.97
CA GLY A 299 -58.85 -33.19 118.05
C GLY A 299 -58.45 -33.81 119.40
N GLY A 300 -58.19 -32.94 120.40
CA GLY A 300 -58.91 -32.90 121.70
C GLY A 300 -58.69 -33.97 122.80
N GLY A 301 -58.67 -33.49 124.06
CA GLY A 301 -59.33 -34.18 125.18
C GLY A 301 -58.46 -34.91 126.22
N ASP A 302 -58.34 -34.29 127.40
CA ASP A 302 -58.23 -34.83 128.78
C ASP A 302 -57.86 -36.30 129.09
N GLY A 303 -57.12 -36.52 130.20
CA GLY A 303 -56.97 -37.90 130.71
C GLY A 303 -56.05 -38.25 131.88
N ASN A 304 -55.62 -37.31 132.75
CA ASN A 304 -55.15 -37.45 134.15
C ASN A 304 -54.37 -38.71 134.68
N SER A 305 -53.50 -38.44 135.67
CA SER A 305 -52.85 -39.35 136.66
C SER A 305 -51.60 -40.14 136.22
N GLY A 306 -50.50 -40.17 137.00
CA GLY A 306 -50.20 -39.39 138.21
C GLY A 306 -48.85 -39.73 138.88
N GLY A 307 -48.36 -38.81 139.74
CA GLY A 307 -47.21 -38.99 140.66
C GLY A 307 -45.80 -38.74 140.07
N ALA A 308 -44.83 -38.18 140.80
CA ALA A 308 -44.88 -37.49 142.09
C ALA A 308 -43.63 -36.59 142.30
N THR A 309 -43.83 -35.46 142.99
CA THR A 309 -42.88 -34.78 143.90
C THR A 309 -41.36 -34.84 143.67
N PHE A 310 -40.75 -33.71 143.24
CA PHE A 310 -39.69 -33.05 144.03
C PHE A 310 -39.52 -31.58 143.61
N ASP A 311 -39.46 -30.67 144.58
CA ASP A 311 -39.34 -29.23 144.37
C ASP A 311 -38.21 -28.64 145.21
N ARG A 312 -37.09 -28.25 144.57
CA ARG A 312 -36.07 -27.36 145.18
C ARG A 312 -35.03 -26.80 144.20
N PHE A 313 -35.10 -25.48 143.99
CA PHE A 313 -33.98 -24.54 143.74
C PHE A 313 -33.06 -24.74 142.51
N THR A 314 -33.26 -23.92 141.46
CA THR A 314 -32.18 -23.06 140.89
C THR A 314 -32.72 -21.99 139.93
N PRO A 315 -32.95 -20.74 140.37
CA PRO A 315 -33.40 -19.64 139.49
C PRO A 315 -32.43 -19.31 138.34
N GLY A 316 -31.13 -19.58 138.52
CA GLY A 316 -30.11 -19.36 137.48
C GLY A 316 -30.33 -20.23 136.24
N VAL A 317 -30.74 -21.48 136.41
CA VAL A 317 -30.88 -22.46 135.31
C VAL A 317 -32.05 -22.08 134.39
N ARG A 318 -33.21 -21.69 134.94
CA ARG A 318 -34.33 -21.16 134.13
C ARG A 318 -33.95 -19.87 133.38
N LYS A 319 -33.18 -18.98 134.00
CA LYS A 319 -32.73 -17.74 133.33
C LYS A 319 -31.79 -18.04 132.16
N SER A 320 -30.85 -18.98 132.31
CA SER A 320 -30.01 -19.44 131.21
C SER A 320 -30.78 -20.19 130.13
N GLU A 321 -31.80 -20.99 130.49
CA GLU A 321 -32.65 -21.72 129.55
C GLU A 321 -33.50 -20.77 128.69
N ILE A 322 -34.10 -19.74 129.30
CA ILE A 322 -34.86 -18.70 128.58
C ILE A 322 -33.94 -17.90 127.65
N LEU A 323 -32.75 -17.50 128.12
CA LEU A 323 -31.76 -16.83 127.27
C LEU A 323 -31.28 -17.73 126.11
N HIS A 324 -31.11 -19.03 126.35
CA HIS A 324 -30.77 -19.99 125.31
C HIS A 324 -31.92 -20.15 124.29
N LYS A 325 -33.16 -20.29 124.75
CA LYS A 325 -34.35 -20.37 123.89
C LYS A 325 -34.52 -19.10 123.04
N ALA A 326 -34.38 -17.91 123.62
CA ALA A 326 -34.42 -16.65 122.88
C ALA A 326 -33.27 -16.53 121.87
N LYS A 327 -32.07 -17.05 122.19
CA LYS A 327 -30.95 -17.11 121.24
C LYS A 327 -31.20 -18.10 120.10
N VAL A 328 -31.79 -19.26 120.39
CA VAL A 328 -32.19 -20.24 119.37
C VAL A 328 -33.26 -19.64 118.46
N GLU A 329 -34.32 -19.03 119.01
CA GLU A 329 -35.37 -18.36 118.23
C GLU A 329 -34.84 -17.20 117.37
N ALA A 330 -33.86 -16.45 117.87
CA ALA A 330 -33.17 -15.40 117.10
C ALA A 330 -32.35 -16.00 115.93
N LEU A 331 -31.62 -17.10 116.17
CA LEU A 331 -30.88 -17.81 115.13
C LEU A 331 -31.82 -18.49 114.12
N GLU A 332 -32.97 -19.01 114.54
CA GLU A 332 -34.00 -19.57 113.65
C GLU A 332 -34.60 -18.48 112.74
N LYS A 333 -34.89 -17.29 113.29
CA LYS A 333 -35.31 -16.12 112.51
C LYS A 333 -34.22 -15.63 111.55
N GLU A 334 -32.96 -15.67 111.95
CA GLU A 334 -31.81 -15.35 111.08
C GLU A 334 -31.67 -16.38 109.95
N ILE A 335 -31.79 -17.68 110.25
CA ILE A 335 -31.79 -18.77 109.25
C ILE A 335 -32.95 -18.58 108.26
N LEU A 336 -34.17 -18.30 108.71
CA LEU A 336 -35.32 -18.04 107.84
C LEU A 336 -35.13 -16.80 106.97
N SER A 337 -34.53 -15.73 107.52
CA SER A 337 -34.16 -14.52 106.76
C SER A 337 -33.13 -14.82 105.68
N LEU A 338 -32.07 -15.57 106.02
CA LEU A 338 -31.04 -15.99 105.07
C LEU A 338 -31.56 -16.95 104.00
N GLN A 339 -32.48 -17.87 104.34
CA GLN A 339 -33.17 -18.73 103.38
C GLN A 339 -34.03 -17.90 102.41
N THR A 340 -34.82 -16.96 102.93
CA THR A 340 -35.63 -16.05 102.12
C THR A 340 -34.76 -15.23 101.16
N GLN A 341 -33.64 -14.67 101.65
CA GLN A 341 -32.68 -13.94 100.82
C GLN A 341 -32.02 -14.84 99.76
N LEU A 342 -31.69 -16.09 100.08
CA LEU A 342 -31.12 -17.05 99.14
C LEU A 342 -32.10 -17.41 98.02
N ASP A 343 -33.38 -17.60 98.33
CA ASP A 343 -34.43 -17.88 97.34
C ASP A 343 -34.76 -16.66 96.49
N ASP A 344 -34.74 -15.46 97.07
CA ASP A 344 -34.80 -14.19 96.32
C ASP A 344 -33.64 -14.06 95.32
N GLN A 345 -32.41 -14.40 95.72
CA GLN A 345 -31.24 -14.39 94.84
C GLN A 345 -31.32 -15.47 93.74
N ARG A 346 -31.87 -16.66 94.05
CA ARG A 346 -32.16 -17.70 93.07
C ARG A 346 -33.20 -17.23 92.05
N ASN A 347 -34.28 -16.60 92.49
CA ASN A 347 -35.32 -16.04 91.63
C ASN A 347 -34.80 -14.92 90.73
N ARG A 348 -34.01 -13.99 91.26
CA ARG A 348 -33.31 -12.95 90.47
C ARG A 348 -32.36 -13.57 89.44
N THR A 349 -31.59 -14.59 89.83
CA THR A 349 -30.70 -15.31 88.93
C THR A 349 -31.47 -16.02 87.81
N LEU A 350 -32.62 -16.62 88.09
CA LEU A 350 -33.48 -17.25 87.08
C LEU A 350 -34.06 -16.22 86.11
N ALA A 351 -34.57 -15.09 86.61
CA ALA A 351 -35.08 -14.00 85.77
C ALA A 351 -33.99 -13.43 84.85
N LEU A 352 -32.76 -13.26 85.35
CA LEU A 352 -31.61 -12.84 84.54
C LEU A 352 -31.21 -13.91 83.52
N LYS A 353 -31.29 -15.21 83.83
CA LYS A 353 -31.04 -16.30 82.87
C LYS A 353 -32.08 -16.31 81.74
N VAL A 354 -33.37 -16.15 82.07
CA VAL A 354 -34.44 -16.04 81.06
C VAL A 354 -34.20 -14.80 80.18
N ARG A 355 -33.96 -13.62 80.77
CA ARG A 355 -33.66 -12.40 80.01
C ARG A 355 -32.46 -12.56 79.07
N ASN A 356 -31.36 -13.16 79.54
CA ASN A 356 -30.19 -13.41 78.69
C ASN A 356 -30.49 -14.42 77.57
N LYS A 357 -31.31 -15.45 77.84
CA LYS A 357 -31.76 -16.38 76.80
C LYS A 357 -32.56 -15.66 75.71
N ASN A 358 -33.58 -14.88 76.10
CA ASN A 358 -34.38 -14.09 75.17
C ASN A 358 -33.53 -13.10 74.35
N LEU A 359 -32.62 -12.37 74.99
CA LEU A 359 -31.70 -11.45 74.29
C LEU A 359 -30.76 -12.18 73.32
N ASN A 360 -30.29 -13.39 73.66
CA ASN A 360 -29.49 -14.21 72.75
C ASN A 360 -30.31 -14.74 71.57
N GLU A 361 -31.58 -15.12 71.78
CA GLU A 361 -32.50 -15.53 70.71
C GLU A 361 -32.80 -14.35 69.76
N GLU A 362 -33.02 -13.14 70.30
CA GLU A 362 -33.17 -11.92 69.49
C GLU A 362 -31.88 -11.58 68.72
N MET A 363 -30.71 -11.64 69.37
CA MET A 363 -29.40 -11.41 68.74
C MET A 363 -29.17 -12.39 67.57
N LEU A 364 -29.45 -13.67 67.76
CA LEU A 364 -29.36 -14.69 66.70
C LEU A 364 -30.33 -14.39 65.55
N LYS A 365 -31.56 -13.97 65.85
CA LYS A 365 -32.55 -13.58 64.83
C LYS A 365 -32.10 -12.37 64.02
N TYR A 366 -31.52 -11.34 64.66
CA TYR A 366 -30.95 -10.19 63.95
C TYR A 366 -29.72 -10.57 63.13
N LYS A 367 -28.87 -11.49 63.63
CA LYS A 367 -27.71 -12.00 62.88
C LYS A 367 -28.13 -12.76 61.62
N MET A 368 -29.12 -13.65 61.72
CA MET A 368 -29.68 -14.37 60.55
C MET A 368 -30.25 -13.37 59.53
N ARG A 369 -31.08 -12.42 59.98
CA ARG A 369 -31.66 -11.39 59.11
C ARG A 369 -30.60 -10.49 58.44
N SER A 370 -29.46 -10.25 59.11
CA SER A 370 -28.34 -9.53 58.51
C SER A 370 -27.71 -10.32 57.37
N SER A 371 -27.50 -11.63 57.55
CA SER A 371 -26.97 -12.54 56.52
C SER A 371 -27.90 -12.60 55.30
N GLU A 372 -29.22 -12.73 55.54
CA GLU A 372 -30.25 -12.75 54.47
C GLU A 372 -30.23 -11.46 53.62
N LEU A 373 -30.03 -10.30 54.25
CA LEU A 373 -29.94 -9.01 53.55
C LEU A 373 -28.61 -8.83 52.80
N GLU A 374 -27.51 -9.38 53.31
CA GLU A 374 -26.20 -9.41 52.65
C GLU A 374 -26.27 -10.28 51.39
N GLU A 375 -26.76 -11.53 51.51
CA GLU A 375 -26.98 -12.45 50.38
C GLU A 375 -27.94 -11.85 49.32
N GLN A 376 -29.00 -11.16 49.75
CA GLN A 376 -29.91 -10.46 48.83
C GLN A 376 -29.19 -9.30 48.10
N THR A 377 -28.31 -8.57 48.79
CA THR A 377 -27.52 -7.47 48.20
C THR A 377 -26.55 -8.01 47.15
N ASP A 378 -25.87 -9.13 47.45
CA ASP A 378 -24.97 -9.81 46.50
C ASP A 378 -25.72 -10.33 45.27
N CYS A 379 -26.87 -10.98 45.46
CA CYS A 379 -27.72 -11.45 44.35
C CYS A 379 -28.16 -10.29 43.45
N ASN A 380 -28.55 -9.16 44.05
CA ASN A 380 -28.91 -7.95 43.31
C ASN A 380 -27.70 -7.37 42.56
N GLY A 381 -26.51 -7.34 43.18
CA GLY A 381 -25.27 -6.91 42.54
C GLY A 381 -24.88 -7.77 41.33
N ILE A 382 -24.95 -9.10 41.46
CA ILE A 382 -24.72 -10.05 40.36
C ILE A 382 -25.71 -9.83 39.21
N ASN A 383 -26.99 -9.60 39.51
CA ASN A 383 -28.01 -9.33 38.50
C ASN A 383 -27.75 -8.00 37.76
N ILE A 384 -27.43 -6.92 38.49
CA ILE A 384 -27.06 -5.63 37.91
C ILE A 384 -25.83 -5.75 37.01
N ASN A 385 -24.78 -6.43 37.47
CA ASN A 385 -23.57 -6.68 36.69
C ASN A 385 -23.89 -7.49 35.41
N THR A 386 -24.71 -8.53 35.52
CA THR A 386 -25.15 -9.35 34.37
C THR A 386 -25.95 -8.54 33.35
N MET A 387 -26.79 -7.60 33.80
CA MET A 387 -27.51 -6.69 32.89
C MET A 387 -26.58 -5.66 32.24
N ASN A 388 -25.66 -5.07 33.00
CA ASN A 388 -24.64 -4.15 32.49
C ASN A 388 -23.74 -4.84 31.44
N ASP A 389 -23.33 -6.09 31.66
CA ASP A 389 -22.56 -6.86 30.70
C ASP A 389 -23.32 -7.11 29.40
N LYS A 390 -24.62 -7.41 29.47
CA LYS A 390 -25.48 -7.55 28.26
C LYS A 390 -25.58 -6.23 27.51
N LEU A 391 -25.82 -5.12 28.20
CA LEU A 391 -25.91 -3.79 27.60
C LEU A 391 -24.57 -3.35 26.99
N ASN A 392 -23.45 -3.61 27.69
CA ASN A 392 -22.10 -3.37 27.18
C ASN A 392 -21.83 -4.20 25.92
N ARG A 393 -22.13 -5.50 25.91
CA ARG A 393 -21.97 -6.35 24.70
C ARG A 393 -22.81 -5.82 23.54
N GLN A 394 -24.05 -5.41 23.78
CA GLN A 394 -24.90 -4.82 22.76
C GLN A 394 -24.33 -3.49 22.22
N ARG A 395 -23.79 -2.63 23.08
CA ARG A 395 -23.11 -1.39 22.66
C ARG A 395 -21.92 -1.70 21.75
N HIS A 396 -21.01 -2.59 22.16
CA HIS A 396 -19.85 -2.97 21.35
C HIS A 396 -20.25 -3.61 20.00
N GLN A 397 -21.36 -4.35 19.94
CA GLN A 397 -21.89 -4.88 18.67
C GLN A 397 -22.35 -3.77 17.72
N TYR A 398 -23.01 -2.73 18.23
CA TYR A 398 -23.38 -1.57 17.41
C TYR A 398 -22.18 -0.71 17.03
N GLU A 399 -21.22 -0.50 17.93
CA GLU A 399 -19.96 0.20 17.64
C GLU A 399 -19.18 -0.51 16.53
N SER A 400 -18.94 -1.83 16.66
CA SER A 400 -18.30 -2.65 15.62
C SER A 400 -19.03 -2.54 14.27
N ARG A 401 -20.36 -2.67 14.26
CA ARG A 401 -21.14 -2.58 13.02
C ARG A 401 -21.10 -1.18 12.39
N LEU A 402 -20.98 -0.12 13.18
CA LEU A 402 -20.80 1.24 12.67
C LEU A 402 -19.40 1.42 12.07
N ASP A 403 -18.37 0.83 12.67
CA ASP A 403 -17.01 0.85 12.13
C ASP A 403 -16.87 0.01 10.85
N ASP A 404 -17.50 -1.16 10.79
CA ASP A 404 -17.60 -1.96 9.56
C ASP A 404 -18.26 -1.16 8.42
N LEU A 405 -19.36 -0.46 8.71
CA LEU A 405 -20.05 0.41 7.74
C LEU A 405 -19.21 1.63 7.32
N ARG A 406 -18.41 2.20 8.23
CA ARG A 406 -17.46 3.29 7.90
C ARG A 406 -16.35 2.80 6.98
N ASN A 407 -15.78 1.64 7.28
CA ASN A 407 -14.73 1.01 6.46
C ASN A 407 -15.25 0.67 5.06
N GLU A 408 -16.47 0.13 4.96
CA GLU A 408 -17.10 -0.16 3.67
C GLU A 408 -17.42 1.11 2.88
N LEU A 409 -17.88 2.18 3.53
CA LEU A 409 -18.10 3.48 2.88
C LEU A 409 -16.79 4.08 2.33
N ILE A 410 -15.67 3.94 3.05
CA ILE A 410 -14.35 4.34 2.58
C ILE A 410 -13.97 3.51 1.33
N ARG A 411 -14.07 2.18 1.41
CA ARG A 411 -13.76 1.27 0.30
C ARG A 411 -14.54 1.60 -0.97
N VAL A 412 -15.86 1.77 -0.86
CA VAL A 412 -16.75 2.14 -1.98
C VAL A 412 -16.41 3.54 -2.54
N THR A 413 -15.96 4.47 -1.70
CA THR A 413 -15.52 5.80 -2.13
C THR A 413 -14.22 5.72 -2.94
N GLU A 414 -13.23 4.95 -2.47
CA GLU A 414 -11.95 4.73 -3.16
C GLU A 414 -12.13 3.99 -4.50
N GLU A 415 -13.03 3.00 -4.55
CA GLU A 415 -13.43 2.30 -5.78
C GLU A 415 -14.09 3.25 -6.78
N ARG A 416 -15.08 4.04 -6.34
CA ARG A 416 -15.76 5.05 -7.17
C ARG A 416 -14.77 6.08 -7.73
N ASP A 417 -13.86 6.59 -6.90
CA ASP A 417 -12.91 7.62 -7.30
C ASP A 417 -11.85 7.06 -8.26
N THR A 418 -11.56 5.75 -8.18
CA THR A 418 -10.67 5.05 -9.12
C THR A 418 -11.37 4.77 -10.45
N ALA A 419 -12.62 4.31 -10.42
CA ALA A 419 -13.44 4.16 -11.64
C ALA A 419 -13.64 5.51 -12.35
N ARG A 420 -13.80 6.62 -11.60
CA ARG A 420 -13.86 7.97 -12.17
C ARG A 420 -12.57 8.35 -12.88
N ARG A 421 -11.40 8.15 -12.25
CA ARG A 421 -10.09 8.40 -12.90
C ARG A 421 -9.93 7.61 -14.19
N GLN A 422 -10.28 6.32 -14.20
CA GLN A 422 -10.26 5.49 -15.41
C GLN A 422 -11.20 6.01 -16.51
N MET A 423 -12.40 6.48 -16.15
CA MET A 423 -13.35 7.07 -17.09
C MET A 423 -12.80 8.39 -17.69
N ASP A 424 -12.19 9.24 -16.87
CA ASP A 424 -11.58 10.51 -17.31
C ASP A 424 -10.36 10.24 -18.23
N GLU A 425 -9.54 9.23 -17.93
CA GLU A 425 -8.42 8.76 -18.78
C GLU A 425 -8.90 8.21 -20.13
N LEU A 426 -9.92 7.33 -20.13
CA LEU A 426 -10.53 6.80 -21.35
C LEU A 426 -11.16 7.91 -22.22
N SER A 427 -11.80 8.90 -21.58
CA SER A 427 -12.35 10.07 -22.26
C SER A 427 -11.25 10.91 -22.92
N GLY A 428 -10.12 11.12 -22.23
CA GLY A 428 -8.95 11.81 -22.76
C GLY A 428 -8.36 11.12 -24.00
N MET A 429 -8.12 9.81 -23.92
CA MET A 429 -7.61 9.02 -25.06
C MET A 429 -8.58 9.03 -26.25
N ASN A 430 -9.90 8.97 -26.00
CA ASN A 430 -10.91 9.04 -27.05
C ASN A 430 -10.90 10.41 -27.76
N LEU A 431 -10.72 11.51 -27.02
CA LEU A 431 -10.60 12.85 -27.57
C LEU A 431 -9.32 13.02 -28.42
N GLU A 432 -8.19 12.44 -27.99
CA GLU A 432 -6.94 12.43 -28.76
C GLU A 432 -7.07 11.62 -30.06
N LEU A 433 -7.69 10.43 -29.99
CA LEU A 433 -7.99 9.60 -31.17
C LEU A 433 -8.92 10.33 -32.15
N GLN A 434 -9.98 10.97 -31.66
CA GLN A 434 -10.90 11.75 -32.49
C GLN A 434 -10.22 12.96 -33.14
N THR A 435 -9.32 13.63 -32.43
CA THR A 435 -8.51 14.74 -32.97
C THR A 435 -7.57 14.25 -34.06
N THR A 436 -6.90 13.11 -33.82
CA THR A 436 -6.00 12.46 -34.78
C THR A 436 -6.77 12.03 -36.04
N MET A 437 -7.96 11.45 -35.89
CA MET A 437 -8.85 11.10 -37.03
C MET A 437 -9.15 12.33 -37.89
N LYS A 438 -9.64 13.43 -37.30
CA LYS A 438 -9.94 14.67 -38.03
C LYS A 438 -8.71 15.22 -38.77
N GLN A 439 -7.54 15.15 -38.15
CA GLN A 439 -6.29 15.60 -38.80
C GLN A 439 -5.90 14.69 -39.97
N LYS A 440 -6.19 13.38 -39.91
CA LYS A 440 -6.02 12.46 -41.03
C LYS A 440 -7.06 12.67 -42.14
N GLU A 441 -8.30 12.97 -41.80
CA GLU A 441 -9.36 13.32 -42.77
C GLU A 441 -8.95 14.53 -43.63
N VAL A 442 -8.51 15.63 -43.00
CA VAL A 442 -7.99 16.82 -43.71
C VAL A 442 -6.77 16.50 -44.59
N CYS A 443 -5.89 15.61 -44.13
CA CYS A 443 -4.73 15.18 -44.91
C CYS A 443 -5.15 14.33 -46.13
N MET A 444 -6.15 13.46 -46.00
CA MET A 444 -6.71 12.69 -47.12
C MET A 444 -7.38 13.60 -48.15
N GLU A 445 -8.15 14.60 -47.71
CA GLU A 445 -8.80 15.57 -48.61
C GLU A 445 -7.76 16.36 -49.42
N SER A 446 -6.70 16.85 -48.76
CA SER A 446 -5.58 17.52 -49.45
C SER A 446 -4.87 16.62 -50.47
N LEU A 447 -4.69 15.33 -50.17
CA LEU A 447 -4.12 14.37 -51.11
C LEU A 447 -5.07 14.07 -52.28
N GLN A 448 -6.38 13.98 -52.05
CA GLN A 448 -7.36 13.81 -53.12
C GLN A 448 -7.37 14.99 -54.09
N ASP A 449 -7.27 16.23 -53.58
CA ASP A 449 -7.17 17.42 -54.44
C ASP A 449 -5.84 17.49 -55.20
N MET A 450 -4.73 17.04 -54.60
CA MET A 450 -3.46 16.88 -55.31
C MET A 450 -3.57 15.85 -56.44
N VAL A 451 -4.24 14.71 -56.21
CA VAL A 451 -4.50 13.70 -57.25
C VAL A 451 -5.35 14.28 -58.39
N LYS A 452 -6.49 14.94 -58.08
CA LYS A 452 -7.32 15.62 -59.09
C LYS A 452 -6.51 16.60 -59.94
N LYS A 453 -5.62 17.38 -59.30
CA LYS A 453 -4.74 18.32 -60.00
C LYS A 453 -3.77 17.59 -60.94
N LEU A 454 -3.10 16.55 -60.47
CA LEU A 454 -2.19 15.74 -61.29
C LEU A 454 -2.92 15.07 -62.47
N GLU A 455 -4.17 14.62 -62.28
CA GLU A 455 -5.02 14.10 -63.36
C GLU A 455 -5.42 15.18 -64.39
N THR A 456 -5.61 16.44 -63.98
CA THR A 456 -5.84 17.55 -64.92
C THR A 456 -4.56 17.95 -65.65
N ASP A 457 -3.43 18.01 -64.95
CA ASP A 457 -2.13 18.33 -65.54
C ASP A 457 -1.71 17.25 -66.56
N LEU A 458 -1.92 15.96 -66.23
CA LEU A 458 -1.67 14.84 -67.15
C LEU A 458 -2.58 14.88 -68.40
N ARG A 459 -3.86 15.25 -68.24
CA ARG A 459 -4.77 15.45 -69.38
C ARG A 459 -4.35 16.62 -70.27
N ALA A 460 -3.84 17.70 -69.69
CA ALA A 460 -3.32 18.83 -70.45
C ALA A 460 -2.05 18.44 -71.25
N VAL A 461 -1.10 17.75 -70.61
CA VAL A 461 0.14 17.28 -71.27
C VAL A 461 -0.16 16.28 -72.39
N THR A 462 -1.01 15.28 -72.13
CA THR A 462 -1.38 14.27 -73.15
C THR A 462 -2.19 14.88 -74.30
N GLY A 463 -3.08 15.83 -74.04
CA GLY A 463 -3.78 16.60 -75.07
C GLY A 463 -2.83 17.45 -75.94
N GLY A 464 -1.86 18.12 -75.31
CA GLY A 464 -0.82 18.88 -76.01
C GLY A 464 0.09 17.99 -76.85
N PHE A 465 0.51 16.85 -76.31
CA PHE A 465 1.30 15.84 -77.04
C PHE A 465 0.54 15.32 -78.27
N LEU A 466 -0.74 14.94 -78.12
CA LEU A 466 -1.59 14.52 -79.25
C LEU A 466 -1.79 15.62 -80.30
N PHE A 467 -1.79 16.89 -79.91
CA PHE A 467 -1.83 18.02 -80.84
C PHE A 467 -0.52 18.16 -81.61
N SER A 468 0.63 18.18 -80.93
CA SER A 468 1.96 18.18 -81.59
C SER A 468 2.17 16.96 -82.48
N CYS A 469 1.62 15.80 -82.09
CA CYS A 469 1.62 14.61 -82.91
C CYS A 469 0.77 14.73 -84.19
N ARG A 470 -0.10 15.73 -84.31
CA ARG A 470 -0.93 15.92 -85.51
C ARG A 470 -0.21 16.70 -86.63
N GLU A 471 0.95 17.28 -86.32
CA GLU A 471 1.74 18.16 -87.21
C GLU A 471 2.89 17.45 -87.95
N PHE A 472 3.27 16.25 -87.52
CA PHE A 472 4.31 15.44 -88.19
C PHE A 472 3.74 14.57 -89.31
N ARG A 473 4.55 14.34 -90.37
CA ARG A 473 4.18 13.43 -91.46
C ARG A 473 4.29 11.96 -91.01
N LYS A 474 3.55 11.07 -91.67
CA LYS A 474 3.57 9.63 -91.34
C LYS A 474 4.97 9.01 -91.41
N GLU A 475 5.81 9.45 -92.35
CA GLU A 475 7.19 8.96 -92.45
C GLU A 475 8.07 9.36 -91.24
N GLU A 476 7.91 10.58 -90.72
CA GLU A 476 8.70 11.11 -89.61
C GLU A 476 8.38 10.38 -88.29
N PHE A 477 7.12 9.96 -88.12
CA PHE A 477 6.69 9.14 -86.98
C PHE A 477 7.35 7.77 -86.92
N VAL A 478 7.49 7.09 -88.07
CA VAL A 478 8.07 5.73 -88.11
C VAL A 478 9.54 5.80 -87.69
N GLY A 479 10.30 6.75 -88.23
CA GLY A 479 11.69 6.96 -87.82
C GLY A 479 11.87 7.31 -86.34
N ILE A 480 10.96 8.10 -85.76
CA ILE A 480 10.97 8.40 -84.31
C ILE A 480 10.62 7.17 -83.48
N LEU A 481 9.63 6.37 -83.90
CA LEU A 481 9.24 5.14 -83.19
C LEU A 481 10.34 4.07 -83.23
N ASP A 482 11.00 3.88 -84.38
CA ASP A 482 12.12 2.95 -84.50
C ASP A 482 13.31 3.40 -83.62
N ALA A 483 13.62 4.70 -83.58
CA ALA A 483 14.66 5.25 -82.70
C ALA A 483 14.33 5.06 -81.21
N LEU A 484 13.07 5.31 -80.81
CA LEU A 484 12.61 5.10 -79.43
C LEU A 484 12.59 3.62 -79.02
N GLU A 485 12.27 2.70 -79.94
CA GLU A 485 12.33 1.26 -79.68
C GLU A 485 13.78 0.79 -79.53
N VAL A 486 14.73 1.32 -80.32
CA VAL A 486 16.18 1.07 -80.11
C VAL A 486 16.63 1.60 -78.74
N GLU A 487 16.28 2.83 -78.38
CA GLU A 487 16.64 3.44 -77.09
C GLU A 487 16.06 2.66 -75.90
N LYS A 488 14.78 2.26 -75.97
CA LYS A 488 14.12 1.37 -75.02
C LYS A 488 14.87 0.05 -74.84
N ASN A 489 15.29 -0.59 -75.94
CA ASN A 489 16.05 -1.85 -75.87
C ASN A 489 17.43 -1.64 -75.22
N GLN A 490 18.08 -0.50 -75.48
CA GLN A 490 19.36 -0.15 -74.85
C GLN A 490 19.21 0.17 -73.35
N LEU A 491 18.13 0.85 -72.97
CA LEU A 491 17.77 1.10 -71.56
C LEU A 491 17.40 -0.19 -70.82
N MET A 492 16.70 -1.14 -71.44
CA MET A 492 16.47 -2.47 -70.85
C MET A 492 17.78 -3.22 -70.59
N LEU A 493 18.73 -3.18 -71.55
CA LEU A 493 20.04 -3.81 -71.38
C LEU A 493 20.86 -3.15 -70.26
N LEU A 494 20.81 -1.83 -70.14
CA LEU A 494 21.43 -1.09 -69.04
C LEU A 494 20.79 -1.45 -67.69
N ASN A 495 19.45 -1.49 -67.61
CA ASN A 495 18.73 -1.84 -66.39
C ASN A 495 19.04 -3.27 -65.93
N LYS A 496 19.09 -4.23 -66.86
CA LYS A 496 19.58 -5.59 -66.60
C LYS A 496 21.01 -5.56 -66.04
N THR A 497 21.93 -4.86 -66.71
CA THR A 497 23.33 -4.73 -66.28
C THR A 497 23.47 -4.11 -64.88
N LEU A 498 22.63 -3.13 -64.54
CA LEU A 498 22.60 -2.54 -63.20
C LEU A 498 22.02 -3.51 -62.16
N THR A 499 21.00 -4.27 -62.51
CA THR A 499 20.42 -5.32 -61.66
C THR A 499 21.45 -6.40 -61.35
N ASP A 500 22.15 -6.93 -62.36
CA ASP A 500 23.22 -7.93 -62.21
C ASP A 500 24.37 -7.41 -61.31
N ARG A 501 24.71 -6.12 -61.40
CA ARG A 501 25.69 -5.47 -60.49
C ARG A 501 25.16 -5.36 -59.06
N VAL A 502 23.91 -4.96 -58.87
CA VAL A 502 23.29 -4.84 -57.54
C VAL A 502 23.21 -6.21 -56.85
N GLU A 503 22.88 -7.28 -57.57
CA GLU A 503 22.93 -8.64 -57.03
C GLU A 503 24.35 -9.07 -56.66
N THR A 504 25.34 -8.73 -57.50
CA THR A 504 26.76 -8.99 -57.22
C THR A 504 27.24 -8.27 -55.94
N GLU A 505 26.91 -6.98 -55.79
CA GLU A 505 27.23 -6.21 -54.57
C GLU A 505 26.46 -6.71 -53.35
N ARG A 506 25.21 -7.17 -53.51
CA ARG A 506 24.46 -7.82 -52.42
C ARG A 506 25.18 -9.08 -51.92
N GLY A 507 25.68 -9.91 -52.83
CA GLY A 507 26.45 -11.11 -52.48
C GLY A 507 27.77 -10.80 -51.77
N LYS A 508 28.50 -9.76 -52.19
CA LYS A 508 29.70 -9.26 -51.50
C LYS A 508 29.37 -8.73 -50.10
N SER A 509 28.28 -7.97 -49.97
CA SER A 509 27.79 -7.44 -48.70
C SER A 509 27.40 -8.56 -47.73
N GLU A 510 26.65 -9.56 -48.20
CA GLU A 510 26.26 -10.75 -47.45
C GLU A 510 27.49 -11.56 -46.96
N THR A 511 28.47 -11.77 -47.84
CA THR A 511 29.76 -12.39 -47.48
C THR A 511 30.50 -11.60 -46.40
N THR A 512 30.51 -10.27 -46.51
CA THR A 512 31.16 -9.37 -45.54
C THR A 512 30.42 -9.34 -44.20
N LEU A 513 29.09 -9.44 -44.20
CA LEU A 513 28.26 -9.57 -43.01
C LEU A 513 28.50 -10.91 -42.30
N GLU A 514 28.64 -12.00 -43.05
CA GLU A 514 28.95 -13.33 -42.49
C GLU A 514 30.36 -13.35 -41.86
N GLN A 515 31.36 -12.73 -42.51
CA GLN A 515 32.69 -12.53 -41.92
C GLN A 515 32.64 -11.68 -40.64
N ASN A 516 31.88 -10.59 -40.63
CA ASN A 516 31.66 -9.77 -39.43
C ASN A 516 30.96 -10.55 -38.32
N ALA A 517 30.00 -11.43 -38.63
CA ALA A 517 29.36 -12.30 -37.64
C ALA A 517 30.37 -13.27 -37.03
N LYS A 518 31.20 -13.93 -37.85
CA LYS A 518 32.29 -14.81 -37.40
C LYS A 518 33.29 -14.09 -36.49
N LEU A 519 33.64 -12.83 -36.82
CA LEU A 519 34.49 -11.99 -35.98
C LEU A 519 33.82 -11.60 -34.66
N LYS A 520 32.54 -11.20 -34.66
CA LYS A 520 31.77 -10.92 -33.42
C LYS A 520 31.74 -12.15 -32.50
N THR A 521 31.45 -13.34 -33.03
CA THR A 521 31.49 -14.59 -32.23
C THR A 521 32.90 -14.93 -31.71
N ARG A 522 33.97 -14.51 -32.40
CA ARG A 522 35.35 -14.62 -31.88
C ARG A 522 35.59 -13.62 -30.75
N ILE A 523 35.15 -12.37 -30.90
CA ILE A 523 35.27 -11.32 -29.88
C ILE A 523 34.53 -11.74 -28.60
N SER A 524 33.26 -12.13 -28.67
CA SER A 524 32.48 -12.54 -27.48
C SER A 524 33.08 -13.75 -26.75
N ARG A 525 33.77 -14.66 -27.46
CA ARG A 525 34.54 -15.76 -26.83
C ARG A 525 35.79 -15.25 -26.10
N MET A 526 36.49 -14.27 -26.65
CA MET A 526 37.64 -13.63 -25.98
C MET A 526 37.18 -12.82 -24.75
N GLU A 527 36.09 -12.06 -24.86
CA GLU A 527 35.48 -11.33 -23.73
C GLU A 527 35.05 -12.27 -22.60
N ALA A 528 34.46 -13.42 -22.92
CA ALA A 528 34.10 -14.43 -21.91
C ALA A 528 35.35 -14.96 -21.19
N LYS A 529 36.44 -15.22 -21.92
CA LYS A 529 37.72 -15.65 -21.35
C LYS A 529 38.39 -14.54 -20.51
N ILE A 530 38.26 -13.28 -20.90
CA ILE A 530 38.72 -12.13 -20.10
C ILE A 530 37.96 -12.09 -18.77
N ARG A 531 36.63 -12.17 -18.78
CA ARG A 531 35.81 -12.23 -17.55
C ARG A 531 36.14 -13.40 -16.64
N GLU A 532 36.51 -14.55 -17.21
CA GLU A 532 36.96 -15.72 -16.44
C GLU A 532 38.34 -15.47 -15.78
N LEU A 533 39.27 -14.84 -16.49
CA LEU A 533 40.58 -14.45 -15.95
C LEU A 533 40.47 -13.34 -14.88
N GLU A 534 39.58 -12.36 -15.07
CA GLU A 534 39.26 -11.33 -14.07
C GLU A 534 38.72 -11.98 -12.78
N LYS A 535 37.80 -12.95 -12.91
CA LYS A 535 37.25 -13.69 -11.77
C LYS A 535 38.29 -14.54 -11.04
N GLU A 536 39.20 -15.22 -11.75
CA GLU A 536 40.30 -15.95 -11.10
C GLU A 536 41.28 -14.97 -10.42
N LEU A 537 41.55 -13.81 -11.02
CA LEU A 537 42.39 -12.77 -10.41
C LEU A 537 41.79 -12.25 -9.10
N ASP A 538 40.48 -12.00 -9.04
CA ASP A 538 39.76 -11.63 -7.81
C ASP A 538 39.87 -12.72 -6.74
N VAL A 539 39.63 -13.99 -7.12
CA VAL A 539 39.76 -15.16 -6.24
C VAL A 539 41.20 -15.29 -5.71
N GLN A 540 42.22 -15.04 -6.54
CA GLN A 540 43.62 -15.01 -6.12
C GLN A 540 43.91 -13.83 -5.20
N SER A 541 43.30 -12.66 -5.43
CA SER A 541 43.41 -11.50 -4.54
C SER A 541 42.83 -11.80 -3.16
N ASP A 542 41.69 -12.50 -3.10
CA ASP A 542 41.03 -12.87 -1.84
C ASP A 542 41.72 -14.03 -1.12
N LYS A 543 42.29 -15.00 -1.87
CA LYS A 543 43.24 -15.99 -1.31
C LYS A 543 44.42 -15.28 -0.66
N LYS A 544 45.07 -14.32 -1.34
CA LYS A 544 46.16 -13.51 -0.77
C LYS A 544 45.73 -12.74 0.48
N LYS A 545 44.58 -12.04 0.45
CA LYS A 545 44.02 -11.33 1.63
C LYS A 545 43.68 -12.27 2.79
N ARG A 546 43.26 -13.52 2.53
CA ARG A 546 43.00 -14.54 3.56
C ARG A 546 44.31 -15.05 4.17
N THR A 547 45.29 -15.40 3.33
CA THR A 547 46.62 -15.85 3.79
C THR A 547 47.31 -14.76 4.61
N GLN A 548 47.22 -13.49 4.20
CA GLN A 548 47.74 -12.36 4.97
C GLN A 548 47.08 -12.30 6.36
N ARG A 549 45.75 -12.34 6.45
CA ARG A 549 45.02 -12.36 7.74
C ARG A 549 45.41 -13.55 8.62
N MET A 550 45.68 -14.72 8.04
CA MET A 550 46.16 -15.89 8.79
C MET A 550 47.59 -15.69 9.30
N ALA A 551 48.48 -15.09 8.51
CA ALA A 551 49.85 -14.75 8.93
C ALA A 551 49.85 -13.68 10.04
N ASP A 552 49.00 -12.65 9.91
CA ASP A 552 48.83 -11.60 10.93
C ASP A 552 48.30 -12.19 12.25
N TYR A 553 47.33 -13.12 12.17
CA TYR A 553 46.80 -13.84 13.33
C TYR A 553 47.86 -14.75 13.99
N ALA A 554 48.60 -15.55 13.20
CA ALA A 554 49.69 -16.37 13.71
C ALA A 554 50.76 -15.51 14.42
N ASN A 555 51.20 -14.41 13.79
CA ASN A 555 52.16 -13.48 14.36
C ASN A 555 51.67 -12.80 15.66
N SER A 556 50.35 -12.64 15.84
CA SER A 556 49.78 -12.13 17.08
C SER A 556 49.78 -13.16 18.22
N LEU A 557 49.57 -14.46 17.93
CA LEU A 557 49.74 -15.53 18.91
C LEU A 557 51.22 -15.75 19.28
N SER A 558 52.14 -15.60 18.32
CA SER A 558 53.59 -15.76 18.55
C SER A 558 54.17 -14.78 19.57
N ARG A 559 53.46 -13.70 19.91
CA ARG A 559 53.91 -12.67 20.87
C ARG A 559 53.56 -12.96 22.34
N THR A 560 52.95 -14.11 22.65
CA THR A 560 52.44 -14.42 24.00
C THR A 560 53.04 -15.65 24.70
N SER A 561 54.19 -16.17 24.27
CA SER A 561 54.92 -17.23 25.00
C SER A 561 56.43 -16.95 25.12
N LEU A 562 56.94 -17.03 26.36
CA LEU A 562 58.35 -16.90 26.70
C LEU A 562 59.15 -18.20 26.43
N SER A 563 60.48 -18.03 26.29
CA SER A 563 61.53 -19.06 26.34
C SER A 563 61.88 -19.81 25.04
N GLY A 564 63.18 -20.11 24.87
CA GLY A 564 63.68 -21.14 23.96
C GLY A 564 64.45 -20.64 22.73
N SER A 565 65.76 -20.47 22.86
CA SER A 565 66.69 -20.48 21.72
C SER A 565 67.05 -21.93 21.36
N ILE A 566 67.04 -22.31 20.06
CA ILE A 566 67.86 -23.38 19.42
C ILE A 566 67.48 -23.56 17.93
N GLY A 567 68.47 -23.83 17.06
CA GLY A 567 68.36 -24.61 15.80
C GLY A 567 67.54 -24.01 14.64
N SER A 568 68.09 -23.43 13.56
CA SER A 568 69.10 -23.89 12.58
C SER A 568 68.55 -24.79 11.44
N PHE A 569 69.03 -24.46 10.22
CA PHE A 569 68.87 -25.10 8.90
C PHE A 569 67.73 -24.64 7.95
N SER A 570 68.10 -24.63 6.66
CA SER A 570 67.61 -23.75 5.59
C SER A 570 66.78 -24.49 4.54
N PHE A 571 65.99 -23.78 3.71
CA PHE A 571 66.41 -23.55 2.31
C PHE A 571 65.64 -22.41 1.59
N GLU A 572 66.45 -21.56 0.98
CA GLU A 572 66.27 -20.65 -0.15
C GLU A 572 64.99 -20.70 -1.02
N ASN A 573 64.39 -19.52 -1.28
CA ASN A 573 64.00 -19.15 -2.63
C ASN A 573 64.06 -17.61 -2.82
N GLN A 574 64.84 -17.16 -3.81
CA GLN A 574 64.99 -15.75 -4.14
C GLN A 574 63.93 -15.30 -5.15
N SER A 575 63.00 -14.43 -4.74
CA SER A 575 62.34 -13.50 -5.67
C SER A 575 61.77 -12.27 -4.96
N GLN A 576 62.62 -11.24 -4.85
CA GLN A 576 62.28 -9.82 -4.91
C GLN A 576 60.84 -9.39 -4.60
N TYR A 577 60.60 -8.96 -3.35
CA TYR A 577 59.66 -7.87 -3.07
C TYR A 577 60.42 -6.74 -2.38
N GLN A 578 60.75 -5.69 -3.13
CA GLN A 578 61.07 -4.39 -2.54
C GLN A 578 59.77 -3.58 -2.44
N SER A 579 59.30 -3.41 -1.21
CA SER A 579 58.22 -2.49 -0.90
C SER A 579 58.79 -1.17 -0.36
N ILE A 580 58.42 -0.07 -1.02
CA ILE A 580 58.00 1.19 -0.37
C ILE A 580 59.05 1.87 0.54
N ASN A 581 59.76 2.88 0.03
CA ASN A 581 59.48 4.29 0.43
C ASN A 581 60.37 5.31 -0.31
N THR A 582 59.81 5.98 -1.32
CA THR A 582 60.13 7.39 -1.57
C THR A 582 58.87 8.07 -2.10
N LEU A 583 58.38 9.05 -1.35
CA LEU A 583 57.09 9.69 -1.56
C LEU A 583 57.22 10.91 -2.52
N ASN A 584 56.13 11.24 -3.22
CA ASN A 584 55.82 12.60 -3.73
C ASN A 584 56.45 13.16 -5.03
N THR A 585 56.90 12.36 -6.01
CA THR A 585 57.16 12.89 -7.38
C THR A 585 56.63 12.05 -8.56
N ALA A 586 56.35 10.75 -8.39
CA ALA A 586 56.02 9.85 -9.51
C ALA A 586 54.52 9.77 -9.91
N SER A 587 53.61 10.48 -9.21
CA SER A 587 52.16 10.43 -9.51
C SER A 587 51.76 11.31 -10.71
N GLU A 588 52.55 12.34 -11.01
CA GLU A 588 52.32 13.21 -12.17
C GLU A 588 52.93 12.62 -13.44
N THR A 589 54.07 11.93 -13.36
CA THR A 589 54.72 11.28 -14.52
C THR A 589 53.86 10.15 -15.09
N ASN A 590 53.33 9.26 -14.26
CA ASN A 590 52.51 8.15 -14.76
C ASN A 590 51.17 8.67 -15.34
N LYS A 591 50.57 9.70 -14.74
CA LYS A 591 49.39 10.36 -15.33
C LYS A 591 49.69 11.09 -16.63
N THR A 592 50.86 11.72 -16.76
CA THR A 592 51.25 12.37 -18.02
C THR A 592 51.64 11.36 -19.09
N GLU A 593 52.22 10.21 -18.75
CA GLU A 593 52.45 9.08 -19.65
C GLU A 593 51.11 8.48 -20.13
N ASP A 594 50.16 8.21 -19.23
CA ASP A 594 48.82 7.72 -19.58
C ASP A 594 48.03 8.72 -20.44
N LEU A 595 48.09 10.02 -20.10
CA LEU A 595 47.47 11.09 -20.90
C LEU A 595 48.15 11.25 -22.26
N LYS A 596 49.47 11.07 -22.35
CA LYS A 596 50.24 11.10 -23.60
C LYS A 596 49.88 9.91 -24.49
N ASN A 597 49.78 8.70 -23.93
CA ASN A 597 49.33 7.50 -24.65
C ASN A 597 47.86 7.65 -25.13
N GLN A 598 46.98 8.24 -24.32
CA GLN A 598 45.61 8.55 -24.75
C GLN A 598 45.57 9.64 -25.82
N LEU A 599 46.44 10.65 -25.75
CA LEU A 599 46.58 11.70 -26.77
C LEU A 599 47.12 11.14 -28.09
N GLU A 600 48.09 10.23 -28.03
CA GLU A 600 48.66 9.53 -29.18
C GLU A 600 47.61 8.65 -29.86
N LEU A 601 46.87 7.83 -29.10
CA LEU A 601 45.76 7.03 -29.61
C LEU A 601 44.61 7.90 -30.16
N ALA A 602 44.36 9.07 -29.57
CA ALA A 602 43.40 10.04 -30.09
C ALA A 602 43.88 10.67 -31.40
N ASN A 603 45.17 10.98 -31.52
CA ASN A 603 45.78 11.50 -32.74
C ASN A 603 45.77 10.46 -33.87
N GLU A 604 46.13 9.20 -33.60
CA GLU A 604 46.01 8.10 -34.58
C GLU A 604 44.56 7.94 -35.07
N LYS A 605 43.59 8.00 -34.14
CA LYS A 605 42.16 7.94 -34.48
C LYS A 605 41.70 9.13 -35.30
N ILE A 606 42.21 10.33 -35.02
CA ILE A 606 41.95 11.53 -35.83
C ILE A 606 42.53 11.35 -37.23
N THR A 607 43.80 10.94 -37.36
CA THR A 607 44.45 10.67 -38.66
C THR A 607 43.66 9.67 -39.48
N LEU A 608 43.28 8.51 -38.90
CA LEU A 608 42.53 7.48 -39.60
C LEU A 608 41.11 7.92 -40.00
N LEU A 609 40.46 8.76 -39.19
CA LEU A 609 39.17 9.38 -39.56
C LEU A 609 39.34 10.45 -40.65
N THR A 610 40.43 11.22 -40.64
CA THR A 610 40.75 12.21 -41.67
C THR A 610 41.09 11.54 -43.00
N GLU A 611 41.91 10.49 -43.01
CA GLU A 611 42.17 9.68 -44.21
C GLU A 611 40.88 9.08 -44.77
N LYS A 612 40.04 8.49 -43.90
CA LYS A 612 38.74 7.93 -44.33
C LYS A 612 37.79 9.00 -44.89
N LEU A 613 37.79 10.21 -44.32
CA LEU A 613 37.02 11.33 -44.84
C LEU A 613 37.55 11.80 -46.20
N ASN A 614 38.87 11.85 -46.37
CA ASN A 614 39.50 12.19 -47.65
C ASN A 614 39.14 11.16 -48.73
N TYR A 615 39.26 9.86 -48.46
CA TYR A 615 38.85 8.80 -49.40
C TYR A 615 37.37 8.91 -49.80
N LEU A 616 36.45 9.13 -48.84
CA LEU A 616 35.02 9.34 -49.12
C LEU A 616 34.76 10.63 -49.93
N THR A 617 35.55 11.67 -49.71
CA THR A 617 35.44 12.94 -50.45
C THR A 617 35.96 12.78 -51.87
N GLU A 618 37.07 12.08 -52.06
CA GLU A 618 37.65 11.78 -53.37
C GLU A 618 36.74 10.86 -54.20
N GLU A 619 36.15 9.82 -53.58
CA GLU A 619 35.13 8.97 -54.21
C GLU A 619 33.92 9.81 -54.66
N LYS A 620 33.40 10.70 -53.81
CA LYS A 620 32.25 11.55 -54.16
C LYS A 620 32.58 12.61 -55.22
N LEU A 621 33.82 13.09 -55.28
CA LEU A 621 34.30 13.95 -56.37
C LEU A 621 34.47 13.17 -57.68
N ALA A 622 34.91 11.91 -57.62
CA ALA A 622 34.98 11.02 -58.78
C ALA A 622 33.58 10.70 -59.32
N ASP A 623 32.61 10.36 -58.46
CA ASP A 623 31.19 10.19 -58.81
C ASP A 623 30.63 11.43 -59.51
N ALA A 624 30.83 12.62 -58.93
CA ALA A 624 30.36 13.88 -59.48
C ALA A 624 30.99 14.19 -60.85
N LYS A 625 32.29 13.92 -61.01
CA LYS A 625 32.99 14.09 -62.28
C LYS A 625 32.51 13.11 -63.35
N PHE A 626 32.29 11.85 -62.99
CA PHE A 626 31.74 10.83 -63.90
C PHE A 626 30.31 11.18 -64.34
N PHE A 627 29.50 11.74 -63.45
CA PHE A 627 28.16 12.24 -63.77
C PHE A 627 28.19 13.44 -64.73
N ASP A 628 29.08 14.42 -64.49
CA ASP A 628 29.24 15.57 -65.38
C ASP A 628 29.80 15.16 -66.77
N GLU A 629 30.74 14.21 -66.82
CA GLU A 629 31.21 13.61 -68.07
C GLU A 629 30.10 12.87 -68.82
N THR A 630 29.24 12.13 -68.11
CA THR A 630 28.07 11.45 -68.68
C THR A 630 27.05 12.44 -69.25
N ILE A 631 26.75 13.53 -68.55
CA ILE A 631 25.87 14.60 -69.05
C ILE A 631 26.48 15.30 -70.26
N ASN A 632 27.77 15.64 -70.23
CA ASN A 632 28.42 16.32 -71.36
C ASN A 632 28.55 15.43 -72.60
N ASN A 633 28.81 14.13 -72.43
CA ASN A 633 28.76 13.15 -73.53
C ASN A 633 27.34 13.04 -74.10
N SER A 634 26.31 12.92 -73.25
CA SER A 634 24.91 12.85 -73.70
C SER A 634 24.50 14.12 -74.47
N LYS A 635 24.87 15.30 -73.96
CA LYS A 635 24.66 16.60 -74.60
C LYS A 635 25.39 16.72 -75.94
N THR A 636 26.60 16.17 -76.05
CA THR A 636 27.39 16.16 -77.29
C THR A 636 26.74 15.26 -78.33
N ILE A 637 26.32 14.05 -77.96
CA ILE A 637 25.58 13.14 -78.84
C ILE A 637 24.29 13.80 -79.35
N ILE A 638 23.51 14.44 -78.47
CA ILE A 638 22.29 15.17 -78.86
C ILE A 638 22.61 16.31 -79.84
N LEU A 639 23.67 17.09 -79.60
CA LEU A 639 24.10 18.16 -80.49
C LEU A 639 24.54 17.64 -81.86
N ASP A 640 25.35 16.58 -81.90
CA ASP A 640 25.80 15.96 -83.15
C ASP A 640 24.63 15.32 -83.92
N THR A 641 23.65 14.70 -83.24
CA THR A 641 22.42 14.21 -83.88
C THR A 641 21.62 15.35 -84.50
N ILE A 642 21.48 16.49 -83.81
CA ILE A 642 20.77 17.68 -84.32
C ILE A 642 21.53 18.34 -85.49
N LEU A 643 22.87 18.38 -85.43
CA LEU A 643 23.71 18.97 -86.48
C LEU A 643 23.79 18.09 -87.73
N ASN A 644 24.00 16.77 -87.57
CA ASN A 644 23.96 15.82 -88.69
C ASN A 644 22.58 15.79 -89.37
N SER A 645 21.49 15.97 -88.60
CA SER A 645 20.13 16.14 -89.14
C SER A 645 19.93 17.46 -89.92
N ARG A 646 20.82 18.44 -89.76
CA ARG A 646 20.84 19.69 -90.54
C ARG A 646 21.78 19.61 -91.74
N ASP A 647 22.98 19.05 -91.60
CA ASP A 647 23.96 18.96 -92.68
C ASP A 647 23.61 17.87 -93.71
N GLY A 648 22.84 16.84 -93.32
CA GLY A 648 22.23 15.87 -94.24
C GLY A 648 21.27 16.50 -95.28
N LYS A 649 20.91 17.79 -95.13
CA LYS A 649 20.11 18.55 -96.11
C LYS A 649 20.93 19.31 -97.17
N LEU A 650 22.26 19.22 -97.15
CA LEU A 650 23.14 20.07 -97.97
C LEU A 650 24.01 19.33 -99.00
N VAL A 651 23.91 18.01 -99.14
CA VAL A 651 24.81 17.19 -100.00
C VAL A 651 24.12 16.49 -101.18
N VAL A 652 22.79 16.55 -101.32
CA VAL A 652 22.04 15.89 -102.42
C VAL A 652 21.56 16.87 -103.51
N LEU A 653 22.42 17.82 -103.89
CA LEU A 653 22.19 18.76 -105.01
C LEU A 653 23.48 18.94 -105.84
N ALA A 654 23.94 17.85 -106.44
CA ALA A 654 24.94 17.84 -107.51
C ALA A 654 24.67 16.65 -108.46
N GLU A 655 23.96 16.94 -109.56
CA GLU A 655 24.01 16.42 -110.93
C GLU A 655 24.77 15.10 -111.26
N PRO A 656 24.33 14.30 -112.29
CA PRO A 656 24.03 14.86 -113.61
C PRO A 656 22.86 14.26 -114.43
N THR A 657 22.67 14.91 -115.58
CA THR A 657 21.78 14.61 -116.71
C THR A 657 22.10 13.34 -117.49
N THR A 658 21.05 12.60 -117.91
CA THR A 658 20.88 11.81 -119.16
C THR A 658 19.42 11.30 -119.17
N SER A 659 18.51 11.72 -120.06
CA SER A 659 18.36 11.44 -121.51
C SER A 659 17.83 10.03 -121.84
N GLU A 660 16.80 10.01 -122.71
CA GLU A 660 16.24 8.90 -123.51
C GLU A 660 15.09 8.01 -122.96
N SER A 661 13.89 8.28 -123.52
CA SER A 661 13.06 7.31 -124.29
C SER A 661 12.46 6.07 -123.62
N ILE A 662 11.21 6.17 -123.14
CA ILE A 662 9.96 5.76 -123.84
C ILE A 662 8.74 6.07 -122.94
#